data_AF-A0A3P1UR16-F1
#
_entry.id   AF-A0A3P1UR16-F1
#
_cell.length_a   1.000
_cell.length_b   1.000
_cell.length_c   1.000
_cell.angle_alpha   90.00
_cell.angle_beta   90.00
_cell.angle_gamma   90.00
#
_symmetry.space_group_name_H-M   'P 1'
#
loop_
_entity.id
_entity.type
_entity.pdbx_description
1 polymer ?
#
loop_
_entity_poly.entity_id
_entity_poly.type
_entity_poly.pdbx_seq_one_letter_code
_entity_poly.pdbx_strand_id
1 'polypeptide(L)'
;MTNHAITAWRQLHHLDHQRQGTPIPITLQFPWGEQVFWGDEHEYMWGRSWWGPQAIQSAMFALDAWAFSELEKGTPAETIIERLLNGHESLAPLAIATAVMTEGKCATAVTLPIAVNQRLWHLDLRRWVAESSNSRSSLIGYNGTRTERPHIDAVVKSSSRACRKIELRSMAVLFVLHHDEAIRNAARSAIQQFPDNLPYAYEEQRGDKNFTQGLKETAENWAEWGRIENYRTQQYPDEQNQRIIYLENPKSNEPEALDAAERHQKQMRELSLFNWVTETFEKSAIASAMTLADAVAIARSLDHPELFQQGQGNEPTGMCAGAVAGAAAAIFCFSNGSELPEREWGELVIERAFETPEASEGWFSGSIIPWHPQLFVARALAAKIRSEPGDSKSIEMLLTLTAHPLEKVSLEATRQLIACWDANKRLAWIGFDLAFRLCIGSRKRGVRSAYGYDPAHETDARAPIVAEVVRLYLDSSAWPELTTPPPAWELASRRRNRDPFDDEDESDFIQDDGEQVWRDPDRFWRWDMATEVLKIAPVDLIMADPELHPRLLTFADALLDWTLERINPSWKDDDAERRRNQRSELFEWRRQLSMTLAQISAHLPAEEIKHRYLERIFALDDEQCMSFLSGFVHLFLCIRVMDAKDVAADVIQILDATVERMLKERSFRRSGYRDGEVYGHDVPQLIRDLLFSGVPQANLAHRFANGDWREIGIMMPIIDKLVEKAGWIPFVATNYLSLCEQASKDYPAQRFADQVLSIFRHGKLPRSGWNDWSLPARIAGMVQTLADREHPLDPNLARKFLRILDFLVDMGDRRSAALQTSDSFRNVKLGKEDSI
;
A
#
# COMPACT_ATOMS: atom_id res chain seq x y z
N MET A 1 5.85 -34.40 0.43
CA MET A 1 6.22 -33.20 1.21
C MET A 1 5.42 -33.08 2.49
N THR A 2 4.09 -33.02 2.45
CA THR A 2 3.24 -32.91 3.64
C THR A 2 3.43 -34.05 4.64
N ASN A 3 3.51 -35.32 4.20
CA ASN A 3 3.78 -36.45 5.11
C ASN A 3 5.13 -36.31 5.84
N HIS A 4 6.15 -35.78 5.16
CA HIS A 4 7.47 -35.55 5.79
C HIS A 4 7.39 -34.44 6.85
N ALA A 5 6.69 -33.35 6.54
CA ALA A 5 6.46 -32.27 7.49
C ALA A 5 5.62 -32.72 8.70
N ILE A 6 4.62 -33.58 8.49
CA ILE A 6 3.85 -34.21 9.55
C ILE A 6 4.69 -35.16 10.40
N THR A 7 5.62 -35.90 9.79
CA THR A 7 6.57 -36.73 10.54
C THR A 7 7.39 -35.86 11.49
N ALA A 8 7.91 -34.73 11.00
CA ALA A 8 8.65 -33.77 11.83
C ALA A 8 7.74 -33.13 12.90
N TRP A 9 6.51 -32.73 12.55
CA TRP A 9 5.54 -32.18 13.51
C TRP A 9 5.28 -33.15 14.66
N ARG A 10 5.10 -34.45 14.38
CA ARG A 10 4.93 -35.50 15.40
C ARG A 10 6.19 -35.63 16.28
N GLN A 11 7.38 -35.56 15.68
CA GLN A 11 8.64 -35.60 16.44
C GLN A 11 8.80 -34.38 17.36
N LEU A 12 8.38 -33.18 16.92
CA LEU A 12 8.47 -31.96 17.73
C LEU A 12 7.59 -32.02 18.99
N HIS A 13 6.42 -32.65 18.94
CA HIS A 13 5.60 -32.91 20.15
C HIS A 13 6.28 -33.83 21.17
N HIS A 14 7.34 -34.54 20.80
CA HIS A 14 8.17 -35.31 21.73
C HIS A 14 9.43 -34.57 22.21
N LEU A 15 9.87 -33.53 21.51
CA LEU A 15 11.19 -32.90 21.71
C LEU A 15 11.12 -31.44 22.19
N ASP A 16 10.00 -30.75 21.94
CA ASP A 16 9.84 -29.32 22.22
C ASP A 16 8.96 -29.11 23.48
N HIS A 17 9.52 -28.43 24.47
CA HIS A 17 8.84 -28.11 25.73
C HIS A 17 7.71 -27.09 25.56
N GLN A 18 7.67 -26.34 24.45
CA GLN A 18 6.59 -25.41 24.12
C GLN A 18 5.39 -26.08 23.44
N ARG A 19 5.58 -27.29 22.87
CA ARG A 19 4.53 -28.08 22.20
C ARG A 19 4.18 -29.31 23.04
N GLN A 20 3.63 -29.07 24.23
CA GLN A 20 3.23 -30.16 25.14
C GLN A 20 1.89 -30.74 24.72
N GLY A 21 1.83 -32.07 24.57
CA GLY A 21 0.61 -32.83 24.36
C GLY A 21 0.83 -34.08 23.53
N THR A 22 0.01 -35.11 23.74
CA THR A 22 0.01 -36.35 22.97
C THR A 22 -1.05 -36.23 21.87
N PRO A 23 -0.68 -35.93 20.61
CA PRO A 23 -1.65 -35.66 19.56
C PRO A 23 -2.46 -36.91 19.20
N ILE A 24 -3.76 -36.73 19.01
CA ILE A 24 -4.69 -37.75 18.54
C ILE A 24 -4.88 -37.55 17.03
N PRO A 25 -4.82 -38.59 16.19
CA PRO A 25 -5.11 -38.45 14.76
C PRO A 25 -6.62 -38.49 14.44
N ILE A 26 -6.99 -37.99 13.26
CA ILE A 26 -8.32 -38.24 12.69
C ILE A 26 -8.26 -39.52 11.85
N THR A 27 -9.11 -40.50 12.18
CA THR A 27 -9.23 -41.74 11.40
C THR A 27 -10.55 -41.73 10.65
N LEU A 28 -10.50 -41.90 9.33
CA LEU A 28 -11.68 -41.91 8.45
C LEU A 28 -11.77 -43.22 7.68
N GLN A 29 -12.99 -43.73 7.52
CA GLN A 29 -13.28 -44.96 6.78
C GLN A 29 -13.79 -44.64 5.38
N PHE A 30 -12.92 -44.68 4.38
CA PHE A 30 -13.31 -44.47 2.99
C PHE A 30 -13.66 -45.81 2.30
N PRO A 31 -14.35 -45.78 1.14
CA PRO A 31 -14.59 -46.99 0.35
C PRO A 31 -13.32 -47.73 -0.08
N TRP A 32 -12.18 -47.03 -0.18
CA TRP A 32 -10.87 -47.62 -0.49
C TRP A 32 -10.05 -48.05 0.73
N GLY A 33 -10.57 -47.85 1.95
CA GLY A 33 -9.93 -48.29 3.19
C GLY A 33 -9.85 -47.21 4.27
N GLU A 34 -9.38 -47.63 5.44
CA GLU A 34 -9.10 -46.76 6.57
C GLU A 34 -7.88 -45.87 6.28
N GLN A 35 -7.99 -44.58 6.57
CA GLN A 35 -6.87 -43.64 6.50
C GLN A 35 -6.78 -42.79 7.76
N VAL A 36 -5.54 -42.48 8.15
CA VAL A 36 -5.19 -41.74 9.36
C VAL A 36 -4.53 -40.42 8.98
N PHE A 37 -5.07 -39.32 9.49
CA PHE A 37 -4.58 -37.97 9.25
C PHE A 37 -4.12 -37.30 10.54
N TRP A 38 -2.97 -36.65 10.47
CA TRP A 38 -2.31 -35.96 11.57
C TRP A 38 -2.21 -34.46 11.31
N GLY A 39 -2.15 -33.70 12.40
CA GLY A 39 -2.07 -32.24 12.43
C GLY A 39 -3.14 -31.65 13.33
N ASP A 40 -3.09 -30.34 13.49
CA ASP A 40 -4.12 -29.56 14.16
C ASP A 40 -4.69 -28.47 13.23
N GLU A 41 -5.27 -27.42 13.82
CA GLU A 41 -5.81 -26.26 13.09
C GLU A 41 -4.77 -25.60 12.18
N HIS A 42 -3.53 -25.50 12.62
CA HIS A 42 -2.45 -24.88 11.87
C HIS A 42 -2.12 -25.69 10.59
N GLU A 43 -1.97 -27.01 10.70
CA GLU A 43 -1.69 -27.88 9.55
C GLU A 43 -2.87 -27.93 8.57
N TYR A 44 -4.11 -27.93 9.05
CA TYR A 44 -5.31 -27.86 8.20
C TYR A 44 -5.31 -26.58 7.34
N MET A 45 -4.71 -25.50 7.84
CA MET A 45 -4.64 -24.19 7.17
C MET A 45 -3.43 -23.97 6.24
N TRP A 46 -2.52 -24.95 6.11
CA TRP A 46 -1.32 -24.79 5.26
C TRP A 46 -1.62 -24.46 3.79
N GLY A 47 -2.81 -24.82 3.28
CA GLY A 47 -3.25 -24.46 1.94
C GLY A 47 -3.74 -23.02 1.76
N ARG A 48 -3.78 -22.21 2.83
CA ARG A 48 -4.46 -20.89 2.86
C ARG A 48 -3.56 -19.72 3.29
N SER A 49 -2.25 -19.82 3.06
CA SER A 49 -1.22 -18.76 3.30
C SER A 49 -0.90 -18.43 4.77
N TRP A 50 -1.40 -19.21 5.73
CA TRP A 50 -1.24 -18.92 7.15
C TRP A 50 -0.10 -19.75 7.75
N TRP A 51 0.98 -19.09 8.19
CA TRP A 51 2.07 -19.57 9.10
C TRP A 51 2.73 -20.94 8.80
N GLY A 52 2.37 -21.62 7.72
CA GLY A 52 2.99 -22.86 7.27
C GLY A 52 4.35 -22.63 6.59
N PRO A 53 5.19 -23.67 6.45
CA PRO A 53 6.43 -23.56 5.68
C PRO A 53 6.15 -23.17 4.22
N GLN A 54 6.83 -22.14 3.71
CA GLN A 54 6.56 -21.56 2.39
C GLN A 54 6.51 -22.62 1.26
N ALA A 55 7.44 -23.58 1.27
CA ALA A 55 7.48 -24.65 0.27
C ALA A 55 6.23 -25.55 0.30
N ILE A 56 5.67 -25.82 1.49
CA ILE A 56 4.43 -26.60 1.64
C ILE A 56 3.24 -25.76 1.17
N GLN A 57 3.19 -24.48 1.56
CA GLN A 57 2.13 -23.58 1.12
C GLN A 57 2.06 -23.52 -0.41
N SER A 58 3.19 -23.28 -1.09
CA SER A 58 3.24 -23.26 -2.56
C SER A 58 2.76 -24.58 -3.18
N ALA A 59 3.16 -25.72 -2.61
CA ALA A 59 2.71 -27.02 -3.08
C ALA A 59 1.20 -27.23 -2.88
N MET A 60 0.64 -26.79 -1.75
CA MET A 60 -0.80 -26.89 -1.48
C MET A 60 -1.62 -25.95 -2.36
N PHE A 61 -1.14 -24.75 -2.65
CA PHE A 61 -1.78 -23.85 -3.63
C PHE A 61 -1.82 -24.46 -5.03
N ALA A 62 -0.73 -25.09 -5.47
CA ALA A 62 -0.70 -25.78 -6.75
C ALA A 62 -1.67 -26.98 -6.78
N LEU A 63 -1.75 -27.73 -5.68
CA LEU A 63 -2.66 -28.87 -5.55
C LEU A 63 -4.14 -28.43 -5.53
N ASP A 64 -4.46 -27.35 -4.81
CA ASP A 64 -5.79 -26.73 -4.78
C ASP A 64 -6.21 -26.27 -6.18
N ALA A 65 -5.32 -25.55 -6.88
CA ALA A 65 -5.56 -25.09 -8.25
C ALA A 65 -5.78 -26.26 -9.22
N TRP A 66 -4.99 -27.33 -9.10
CA TRP A 66 -5.18 -28.55 -9.90
C TRP A 66 -6.55 -29.19 -9.63
N ALA A 67 -6.91 -29.40 -8.36
CA ALA A 67 -8.16 -30.07 -7.99
C ALA A 67 -9.39 -29.32 -8.54
N PHE A 68 -9.42 -27.99 -8.40
CA PHE A 68 -10.50 -27.19 -8.96
C PHE A 68 -10.48 -27.14 -10.49
N SER A 69 -9.31 -27.19 -11.13
CA SER A 69 -9.24 -27.30 -12.59
C SER A 69 -9.82 -28.61 -13.10
N GLU A 70 -9.60 -29.73 -12.40
CA GLU A 70 -10.19 -31.02 -12.76
C GLU A 70 -11.72 -31.03 -12.54
N LEU A 71 -12.19 -30.37 -11.47
CA LEU A 71 -13.62 -30.20 -11.21
C LEU A 71 -14.28 -29.36 -12.32
N GLU A 72 -13.64 -28.27 -12.74
CA GLU A 72 -14.08 -27.41 -13.86
C GLU A 72 -14.11 -28.15 -15.21
N LYS A 73 -13.25 -29.17 -15.40
CA LYS A 73 -13.28 -30.07 -16.57
C LYS A 73 -14.40 -31.12 -16.51
N GLY A 74 -15.16 -31.18 -15.43
CA GLY A 74 -16.25 -32.14 -15.24
C GLY A 74 -15.82 -33.50 -14.66
N THR A 75 -14.61 -33.59 -14.09
CA THR A 75 -14.20 -34.81 -13.38
C THR A 75 -15.04 -34.96 -12.10
N PRO A 76 -15.58 -36.15 -11.79
CA PRO A 76 -16.35 -36.35 -10.56
C PRO A 76 -15.56 -36.00 -9.31
N ALA A 77 -16.18 -35.24 -8.39
CA ALA A 77 -15.53 -34.77 -7.17
C ALA A 77 -14.97 -35.91 -6.30
N GLU A 78 -15.66 -37.05 -6.25
CA GLU A 78 -15.21 -38.24 -5.51
C GLU A 78 -13.90 -38.83 -6.04
N THR A 79 -13.69 -38.84 -7.36
CA THR A 79 -12.44 -39.28 -7.98
C THR A 79 -11.30 -38.31 -7.68
N ILE A 80 -11.59 -37.00 -7.65
CA ILE A 80 -10.59 -35.99 -7.28
C ILE A 80 -10.21 -36.16 -5.80
N ILE A 81 -11.19 -36.33 -4.91
CA ILE A 81 -10.99 -36.52 -3.47
C ILE A 81 -10.19 -37.79 -3.19
N GLU A 82 -10.51 -38.91 -3.85
CA GLU A 82 -9.72 -40.14 -3.72
C GLU A 82 -8.25 -39.90 -4.11
N ARG A 83 -8.00 -39.23 -5.24
CA ARG A 83 -6.64 -38.90 -5.68
C ARG A 83 -5.92 -37.91 -4.76
N LEU A 84 -6.66 -37.00 -4.11
CA LEU A 84 -6.11 -36.04 -3.16
C LEU A 84 -5.71 -36.67 -1.83
N LEU A 85 -6.43 -37.69 -1.38
CA LEU A 85 -6.27 -38.25 -0.03
C LEU A 85 -5.47 -39.55 0.00
N ASN A 86 -5.50 -40.34 -1.08
CA ASN A 86 -4.80 -41.61 -1.12
C ASN A 86 -3.28 -41.41 -0.97
N GLY A 87 -2.69 -42.07 0.03
CA GLY A 87 -1.26 -41.94 0.37
C GLY A 87 -0.87 -40.71 1.19
N HIS A 88 -1.82 -39.85 1.57
CA HIS A 88 -1.57 -38.70 2.43
C HIS A 88 -1.91 -38.97 3.90
N GLU A 89 -1.06 -38.47 4.80
CA GLU A 89 -1.22 -38.60 6.26
C GLU A 89 -1.45 -37.25 6.95
N SER A 90 -1.55 -36.15 6.19
CA SER A 90 -1.68 -34.79 6.72
C SER A 90 -3.11 -34.27 6.60
N LEU A 91 -3.53 -33.44 7.54
CA LEU A 91 -4.79 -32.70 7.43
C LEU A 91 -4.83 -31.66 6.28
N ALA A 92 -3.68 -31.23 5.75
CA ALA A 92 -3.64 -30.19 4.71
C ALA A 92 -4.36 -30.59 3.40
N PRO A 93 -4.11 -31.76 2.78
CA PRO A 93 -4.90 -32.24 1.65
C PRO A 93 -6.39 -32.46 1.98
N LEU A 94 -6.72 -32.77 3.23
CA LEU A 94 -8.10 -32.96 3.68
C LEU A 94 -8.90 -31.65 3.65
N ALA A 95 -8.27 -30.51 3.96
CA ALA A 95 -8.88 -29.20 3.78
C ALA A 95 -9.26 -28.90 2.31
N ILE A 96 -8.41 -29.32 1.36
CA ILE A 96 -8.70 -29.18 -0.08
C ILE A 96 -9.84 -30.13 -0.47
N ALA A 97 -9.82 -31.37 0.01
CA ALA A 97 -10.90 -32.33 -0.25
C ALA A 97 -12.26 -31.85 0.27
N THR A 98 -12.29 -31.25 1.47
CA THR A 98 -13.49 -30.59 2.02
C THR A 98 -13.99 -29.48 1.10
N ALA A 99 -13.09 -28.63 0.59
CA ALA A 99 -13.47 -27.54 -0.32
C ALA A 99 -14.00 -28.07 -1.67
N VAL A 100 -13.38 -29.10 -2.24
CA VAL A 100 -13.83 -29.77 -3.48
C VAL A 100 -15.20 -30.42 -3.29
N MET A 101 -15.42 -31.08 -2.15
CA MET A 101 -16.72 -31.66 -1.80
C MET A 101 -17.81 -30.59 -1.73
N THR A 102 -17.54 -29.47 -1.05
CA THR A 102 -18.49 -28.37 -0.89
C THR A 102 -18.78 -27.66 -2.22
N GLU A 103 -17.76 -27.39 -3.04
CA GLU A 103 -17.93 -26.78 -4.36
C GLU A 103 -18.74 -27.68 -5.31
N GLY A 104 -18.40 -28.97 -5.34
CA GLY A 104 -19.10 -29.97 -6.16
C GLY A 104 -20.44 -30.42 -5.59
N LYS A 105 -20.81 -29.97 -4.39
CA LYS A 105 -21.98 -30.43 -3.61
C LYS A 105 -22.10 -31.96 -3.54
N CYS A 106 -20.95 -32.63 -3.38
CA CYS A 106 -20.83 -34.08 -3.54
C CYS A 106 -21.25 -34.82 -2.26
N ALA A 107 -22.46 -35.40 -2.25
CA ALA A 107 -22.97 -36.22 -1.16
C ALA A 107 -22.98 -37.71 -1.55
N THR A 108 -21.87 -38.41 -1.34
CA THR A 108 -21.71 -39.83 -1.70
C THR A 108 -21.08 -40.62 -0.55
N ALA A 109 -20.99 -41.94 -0.68
CA ALA A 109 -20.31 -42.77 0.32
C ALA A 109 -18.82 -42.41 0.50
N VAL A 110 -18.17 -41.84 -0.52
CA VAL A 110 -16.78 -41.36 -0.46
C VAL A 110 -16.64 -40.15 0.46
N THR A 111 -17.60 -39.23 0.40
CA THR A 111 -17.52 -37.95 1.10
C THR A 111 -18.22 -37.95 2.46
N LEU A 112 -19.06 -38.96 2.71
CA LEU A 112 -19.75 -39.16 3.99
C LEU A 112 -18.81 -39.10 5.21
N PRO A 113 -17.66 -39.81 5.25
CA PRO A 113 -16.76 -39.78 6.40
C PRO A 113 -16.20 -38.38 6.71
N ILE A 114 -16.03 -37.54 5.69
CA ILE A 114 -15.59 -36.16 5.84
C ILE A 114 -16.74 -35.31 6.39
N ALA A 115 -17.92 -35.45 5.79
CA ALA A 115 -19.10 -34.65 6.11
C ALA A 115 -19.63 -34.86 7.53
N VAL A 116 -19.37 -36.01 8.15
CA VAL A 116 -19.88 -36.36 9.49
C VAL A 116 -18.79 -36.46 10.56
N ASN A 117 -17.57 -35.99 10.28
CA ASN A 117 -16.51 -35.98 11.29
C ASN A 117 -16.56 -34.69 12.12
N GLN A 118 -16.84 -34.84 13.42
CA GLN A 118 -16.98 -33.70 14.33
C GLN A 118 -15.68 -32.86 14.45
N ARG A 119 -14.51 -33.49 14.44
CA ARG A 119 -13.24 -32.75 14.53
C ARG A 119 -12.98 -31.92 13.28
N LEU A 120 -13.36 -32.41 12.09
CA LEU A 120 -13.32 -31.62 10.86
C LEU A 120 -14.32 -30.45 10.89
N TRP A 121 -15.48 -30.59 11.54
CA TRP A 121 -16.42 -29.48 11.70
C TRP A 121 -15.80 -28.32 12.50
N HIS A 122 -15.06 -28.62 13.57
CA HIS A 122 -14.32 -27.60 14.32
C HIS A 122 -13.23 -26.94 13.48
N LEU A 123 -12.40 -27.74 12.79
CA LEU A 123 -11.30 -27.24 11.97
C LEU A 123 -11.80 -26.37 10.81
N ASP A 124 -12.87 -26.79 10.12
CA ASP A 124 -13.42 -26.05 9.00
C ASP A 124 -14.19 -24.79 9.42
N LEU A 125 -14.84 -24.80 10.60
CA LEU A 125 -15.44 -23.60 11.18
C LEU A 125 -14.37 -22.55 11.49
N ARG A 126 -13.23 -22.96 12.07
CA ARG A 126 -12.09 -22.06 12.30
C ARG A 126 -11.54 -21.48 11.00
N ARG A 127 -11.38 -22.31 9.96
CA ARG A 127 -11.05 -21.85 8.61
C ARG A 127 -12.06 -20.81 8.11
N TRP A 128 -13.36 -21.10 8.20
CA TRP A 128 -14.40 -20.19 7.72
C TRP A 128 -14.36 -18.83 8.41
N VAL A 129 -14.18 -18.80 9.74
CA VAL A 129 -14.02 -17.56 10.50
C VAL A 129 -12.77 -16.80 10.05
N ALA A 130 -11.63 -17.49 9.97
CA ALA A 130 -10.36 -16.91 9.55
C ALA A 130 -10.42 -16.30 8.13
N GLU A 131 -11.08 -16.98 7.19
CA GLU A 131 -11.22 -16.51 5.81
C GLU A 131 -12.24 -15.36 5.65
N SER A 132 -13.30 -15.36 6.47
CA SER A 132 -14.33 -14.31 6.43
C SER A 132 -13.81 -12.97 6.94
N SER A 133 -12.90 -12.98 7.91
CA SER A 133 -12.29 -11.77 8.48
C SER A 133 -11.10 -11.23 7.69
N ASN A 134 -10.39 -12.07 6.93
CA ASN A 134 -9.05 -11.74 6.39
C ASN A 134 -8.89 -11.92 4.87
N SER A 135 -9.86 -11.48 4.07
CA SER A 135 -9.88 -11.68 2.61
C SER A 135 -8.65 -11.17 1.82
N ARG A 136 -7.78 -10.33 2.43
CA ARG A 136 -6.55 -9.80 1.80
C ARG A 136 -5.24 -10.22 2.46
N SER A 137 -5.27 -11.01 3.53
CA SER A 137 -4.05 -11.45 4.23
C SER A 137 -3.13 -12.30 3.33
N SER A 138 -3.70 -13.08 2.41
CA SER A 138 -2.95 -13.85 1.40
C SER A 138 -2.26 -12.98 0.34
N LEU A 139 -2.50 -11.66 0.35
CA LEU A 139 -1.85 -10.69 -0.53
C LEU A 139 -0.72 -9.91 0.17
N ILE A 140 -0.43 -10.20 1.44
CA ILE A 140 0.69 -9.57 2.17
C ILE A 140 2.00 -9.89 1.44
N GLY A 141 2.79 -8.85 1.16
CA GLY A 141 4.07 -8.95 0.45
C GLY A 141 3.99 -8.72 -1.06
N TYR A 142 2.79 -8.62 -1.65
CA TYR A 142 2.64 -8.15 -3.03
C TYR A 142 2.61 -6.62 -3.09
N ASN A 143 3.39 -6.03 -4.01
CA ASN A 143 3.51 -4.58 -4.16
C ASN A 143 2.67 -4.03 -5.33
N GLY A 144 1.80 -4.85 -5.92
CA GLY A 144 0.90 -4.44 -7.00
C GLY A 144 1.59 -4.12 -8.32
N THR A 145 2.85 -4.57 -8.48
CA THR A 145 3.62 -4.34 -9.71
C THR A 145 3.01 -5.10 -10.90
N ARG A 146 3.30 -4.65 -12.13
CA ARG A 146 2.75 -5.28 -13.35
C ARG A 146 3.13 -6.77 -13.47
N THR A 147 4.29 -7.16 -12.97
CA THR A 147 4.78 -8.54 -12.96
C THR A 147 4.07 -9.42 -11.93
N GLU A 148 3.60 -8.83 -10.83
CA GLU A 148 2.91 -9.54 -9.73
C GLU A 148 1.41 -9.72 -9.99
N ARG A 149 0.82 -8.91 -10.87
CA ARG A 149 -0.63 -8.89 -11.10
C ARG A 149 -1.25 -10.25 -11.45
N PRO A 150 -0.64 -11.09 -12.31
CA PRO A 150 -1.17 -12.43 -12.58
C PRO A 150 -1.24 -13.32 -11.32
N HIS A 151 -0.30 -13.16 -10.39
CA HIS A 151 -0.29 -13.91 -9.12
C HIS A 151 -1.36 -13.40 -8.16
N ILE A 152 -1.51 -12.07 -8.05
CA ILE A 152 -2.58 -11.43 -7.26
C ILE A 152 -3.95 -11.90 -7.78
N ASP A 153 -4.18 -11.84 -9.08
CA ASP A 153 -5.45 -12.24 -9.70
C ASP A 153 -5.77 -13.73 -9.46
N ALA A 154 -4.76 -14.59 -9.48
CA ALA A 154 -4.92 -16.02 -9.18
C ALA A 154 -5.34 -16.28 -7.72
N VAL A 155 -4.72 -15.58 -6.76
CA VAL A 155 -5.05 -15.69 -5.33
C VAL A 155 -6.45 -15.14 -5.04
N VAL A 156 -6.80 -13.99 -5.63
CA VAL A 156 -8.14 -13.39 -5.52
C VAL A 156 -9.19 -14.33 -6.12
N LYS A 157 -8.92 -14.90 -7.30
CA LYS A 157 -9.82 -15.87 -7.93
C LYS A 157 -10.06 -17.08 -7.03
N SER A 158 -9.01 -17.70 -6.48
CA SER A 158 -9.14 -18.84 -5.56
C SER A 158 -9.97 -18.49 -4.31
N SER A 159 -9.71 -17.33 -3.71
CA SER A 159 -10.42 -16.90 -2.49
C SER A 159 -11.88 -16.51 -2.73
N SER A 160 -12.23 -16.15 -3.98
CA SER A 160 -13.60 -15.77 -4.35
C SER A 160 -14.57 -16.95 -4.56
N ARG A 161 -14.08 -18.20 -4.57
CA ARG A 161 -14.89 -19.41 -4.80
C ARG A 161 -16.02 -19.57 -3.78
N ALA A 162 -17.13 -20.15 -4.20
CA ALA A 162 -18.33 -20.28 -3.37
C ALA A 162 -18.07 -21.16 -2.14
N CYS A 163 -17.33 -22.27 -2.31
CA CYS A 163 -16.94 -23.15 -1.20
C CYS A 163 -16.17 -22.44 -0.07
N ARG A 164 -15.48 -21.32 -0.34
CA ARG A 164 -14.74 -20.57 0.69
C ARG A 164 -15.66 -19.77 1.61
N LYS A 165 -16.87 -19.45 1.15
CA LYS A 165 -17.87 -18.67 1.90
C LYS A 165 -18.82 -19.54 2.73
N ILE A 166 -18.66 -20.86 2.65
CA ILE A 166 -19.54 -21.85 3.25
C ILE A 166 -18.69 -22.73 4.17
N GLU A 167 -19.24 -23.16 5.30
CA GLU A 167 -18.59 -24.12 6.20
C GLU A 167 -19.03 -25.57 5.94
N LEU A 168 -18.18 -26.54 6.28
CA LEU A 168 -18.43 -27.98 6.10
C LEU A 168 -19.78 -28.43 6.68
N ARG A 169 -20.18 -27.91 7.83
CA ARG A 169 -21.43 -28.30 8.52
C ARG A 169 -22.66 -28.10 7.65
N SER A 170 -22.67 -27.09 6.78
CA SER A 170 -23.80 -26.85 5.88
C SER A 170 -24.02 -27.99 4.89
N MET A 171 -23.02 -28.85 4.65
CA MET A 171 -23.15 -30.03 3.78
C MET A 171 -23.97 -31.14 4.44
N ALA A 172 -24.08 -31.18 5.77
CA ALA A 172 -24.80 -32.22 6.49
C ALA A 172 -26.25 -32.39 6.02
N VAL A 173 -26.92 -31.29 5.62
CA VAL A 173 -28.30 -31.33 5.08
C VAL A 173 -28.43 -32.23 3.86
N LEU A 174 -27.42 -32.25 2.98
CA LEU A 174 -27.45 -33.07 1.76
C LEU A 174 -27.33 -34.57 2.08
N PHE A 175 -26.69 -34.92 3.20
CA PHE A 175 -26.56 -36.31 3.66
C PHE A 175 -27.76 -36.74 4.50
N VAL A 176 -28.22 -35.90 5.43
CA VAL A 176 -29.35 -36.21 6.32
C VAL A 176 -30.69 -36.28 5.58
N LEU A 177 -30.81 -35.57 4.45
CA LEU A 177 -31.98 -35.63 3.56
C LEU A 177 -31.70 -36.41 2.26
N HIS A 178 -30.63 -37.21 2.24
CA HIS A 178 -30.22 -37.91 1.04
C HIS A 178 -31.27 -38.94 0.56
N HIS A 179 -31.40 -39.11 -0.75
CA HIS A 179 -32.36 -40.03 -1.35
C HIS A 179 -32.04 -41.50 -1.04
N ASP A 180 -30.76 -41.89 -1.08
CA ASP A 180 -30.27 -43.20 -0.64
C ASP A 180 -30.40 -43.34 0.89
N GLU A 181 -31.14 -44.36 1.32
CA GLU A 181 -31.41 -44.64 2.73
C GLU A 181 -30.16 -45.05 3.50
N ALA A 182 -29.20 -45.73 2.86
CA ALA A 182 -27.98 -46.20 3.52
C ALA A 182 -27.12 -44.99 3.92
N ILE A 183 -26.88 -44.08 2.98
CA ILE A 183 -26.13 -42.83 3.22
C ILE A 183 -26.86 -41.97 4.25
N ARG A 184 -28.18 -41.83 4.11
CA ARG A 184 -29.02 -41.04 5.02
C ARG A 184 -28.95 -41.54 6.46
N ASN A 185 -29.16 -42.83 6.67
CA ASN A 185 -29.16 -43.41 8.01
C ASN A 185 -27.78 -43.43 8.64
N ALA A 186 -26.72 -43.68 7.85
CA ALA A 186 -25.35 -43.59 8.31
C ALA A 186 -25.00 -42.17 8.76
N ALA A 187 -25.36 -41.14 7.98
CA ALA A 187 -25.11 -39.76 8.33
C ALA A 187 -25.83 -39.32 9.61
N ARG A 188 -27.12 -39.64 9.71
CA ARG A 188 -27.93 -39.34 10.89
C ARG A 188 -27.37 -40.00 12.14
N SER A 189 -27.01 -41.27 12.05
CA SER A 189 -26.46 -42.03 13.19
C SER A 189 -25.12 -41.45 13.64
N ALA A 190 -24.23 -41.13 12.70
CA ALA A 190 -22.92 -40.55 13.02
C ALA A 190 -23.03 -39.19 13.70
N ILE A 191 -23.85 -38.28 13.18
CA ILE A 191 -24.02 -36.92 13.73
C ILE A 191 -24.71 -36.96 15.10
N GLN A 192 -25.74 -37.80 15.28
CA GLN A 192 -26.44 -37.90 16.57
C GLN A 192 -25.55 -38.49 17.68
N GLN A 193 -24.49 -39.22 17.33
CA GLN A 193 -23.52 -39.81 18.26
C GLN A 193 -22.36 -38.88 18.64
N PHE A 194 -22.35 -37.61 18.20
CA PHE A 194 -21.32 -36.65 18.60
C PHE A 194 -21.17 -36.49 20.13
N PRO A 195 -22.24 -36.44 20.94
CA PRO A 195 -22.11 -36.33 22.39
C PRO A 195 -21.38 -37.51 23.04
N ASP A 196 -21.41 -38.68 22.39
CA ASP A 196 -20.74 -39.89 22.84
C ASP A 196 -19.28 -39.98 22.35
N ASN A 197 -18.92 -39.21 21.31
CA ASN A 197 -17.63 -39.26 20.62
C ASN A 197 -16.97 -37.87 20.52
N LEU A 198 -16.58 -37.31 21.67
CA LEU A 198 -16.03 -35.96 21.73
C LEU A 198 -14.70 -35.80 20.95
N PRO A 199 -14.50 -34.67 20.23
CA PRO A 199 -13.45 -34.50 19.23
C PRO A 199 -12.14 -33.99 19.85
N TYR A 200 -11.55 -34.74 20.78
CA TYR A 200 -10.26 -34.36 21.39
C TYR A 200 -9.14 -34.30 20.35
N ALA A 201 -8.28 -33.28 20.47
CA ALA A 201 -7.07 -33.12 19.67
C ALA A 201 -5.84 -33.74 20.34
N TYR A 202 -5.83 -33.77 21.67
CA TYR A 202 -4.74 -34.30 22.50
C TYR A 202 -5.29 -35.19 23.62
N GLU A 203 -4.55 -36.21 24.06
CA GLU A 203 -5.00 -37.12 25.13
C GLU A 203 -5.19 -36.41 26.48
N GLU A 204 -4.36 -35.40 26.77
CA GLU A 204 -4.37 -34.65 28.01
C GLU A 204 -5.66 -33.85 28.20
N GLN A 205 -6.31 -33.45 27.10
CA GLN A 205 -7.57 -32.71 27.11
C GLN A 205 -8.72 -33.50 27.77
N ARG A 206 -8.64 -34.84 27.79
CA ARG A 206 -9.64 -35.68 28.45
C ARG A 206 -9.68 -35.48 29.97
N GLY A 207 -8.59 -34.99 30.56
CA GLY A 207 -8.50 -34.69 31.99
C GLY A 207 -9.08 -33.32 32.39
N ASP A 208 -9.26 -32.41 31.42
CA ASP A 208 -9.81 -31.08 31.66
C ASP A 208 -11.34 -31.12 31.63
N LYS A 209 -11.95 -30.93 32.80
CA LYS A 209 -13.40 -30.94 32.97
C LYS A 209 -14.09 -29.78 32.25
N ASN A 210 -13.50 -28.59 32.23
CA ASN A 210 -14.10 -27.42 31.60
C ASN A 210 -14.05 -27.57 30.07
N PHE A 211 -12.91 -28.00 29.54
CA PHE A 211 -12.76 -28.27 28.11
C PHE A 211 -13.71 -29.39 27.64
N THR A 212 -13.79 -30.48 28.40
CA THR A 212 -14.71 -31.59 28.10
C THR A 212 -16.18 -31.16 28.14
N GLN A 213 -16.55 -30.33 29.12
CA GLN A 213 -17.92 -29.80 29.21
C GLN A 213 -18.27 -28.94 27.99
N GLY A 214 -17.39 -28.02 27.57
CA GLY A 214 -17.61 -27.19 26.39
C GLY A 214 -17.68 -28.00 25.07
N LEU A 215 -16.87 -29.05 24.93
CA LEU A 215 -16.98 -29.99 23.81
C LEU A 215 -18.31 -30.73 23.82
N LYS A 216 -18.79 -31.15 25.00
CA LYS A 216 -20.07 -31.86 25.14
C LYS A 216 -21.26 -30.97 24.80
N GLU A 217 -21.29 -29.74 25.29
CA GLU A 217 -22.34 -28.76 24.95
C GLU A 217 -22.40 -28.49 23.45
N THR A 218 -21.23 -28.30 22.83
CA THR A 218 -21.12 -28.14 21.37
C THR A 218 -21.58 -29.39 20.63
N ALA A 219 -21.20 -30.57 21.10
CA ALA A 219 -21.58 -31.85 20.51
C ALA A 219 -23.10 -32.10 20.58
N GLU A 220 -23.72 -31.80 21.71
CA GLU A 220 -25.17 -31.91 21.88
C GLU A 220 -25.93 -30.94 20.98
N ASN A 221 -25.42 -29.71 20.83
CA ASN A 221 -25.98 -28.74 19.89
C ASN A 221 -25.85 -29.25 18.44
N TRP A 222 -24.70 -29.81 18.07
CA TRP A 222 -24.46 -30.31 16.72
C TRP A 222 -25.20 -31.62 16.40
N ALA A 223 -25.51 -32.43 17.41
CA ALA A 223 -26.32 -33.65 17.24
C ALA A 223 -27.71 -33.35 16.65
N GLU A 224 -28.25 -32.15 16.88
CA GLU A 224 -29.52 -31.70 16.31
C GLU A 224 -29.52 -31.65 14.78
N TRP A 225 -28.35 -31.51 14.13
CA TRP A 225 -28.22 -31.59 12.68
C TRP A 225 -28.52 -32.99 12.13
N GLY A 226 -28.37 -34.04 12.94
CA GLY A 226 -28.68 -35.41 12.54
C GLY A 226 -30.17 -35.74 12.59
N ARG A 227 -31.02 -34.84 13.12
CA ARG A 227 -32.46 -35.09 13.32
C ARG A 227 -33.27 -34.49 12.18
N ILE A 228 -33.93 -35.35 11.42
CA ILE A 228 -34.73 -34.93 10.25
C ILE A 228 -35.88 -33.98 10.63
N GLU A 229 -36.43 -34.14 11.84
CA GLU A 229 -37.52 -33.34 12.39
C GLU A 229 -37.16 -31.88 12.67
N ASN A 230 -35.87 -31.51 12.67
CA ASN A 230 -35.43 -30.13 12.86
C ASN A 230 -35.33 -29.36 11.54
N TYR A 231 -35.48 -30.03 10.39
CA TYR A 231 -35.43 -29.36 9.09
C TYR A 231 -36.80 -28.79 8.71
N ARG A 232 -36.81 -27.54 8.25
CA ARG A 232 -38.00 -26.82 7.78
C ARG A 232 -37.79 -26.32 6.36
N THR A 233 -38.90 -26.08 5.66
CA THR A 233 -38.87 -25.52 4.30
C THR A 233 -39.67 -24.23 4.25
N GLN A 234 -39.08 -23.19 3.66
CA GLN A 234 -39.75 -21.92 3.38
C GLN A 234 -39.66 -21.60 1.88
N GLN A 235 -40.67 -20.92 1.33
CA GLN A 235 -40.61 -20.42 -0.05
C GLN A 235 -39.56 -19.33 -0.19
N TYR A 236 -38.79 -19.35 -1.27
CA TYR A 236 -37.88 -18.26 -1.58
C TYR A 236 -38.69 -16.99 -1.91
N PRO A 237 -38.38 -15.82 -1.29
CA PRO A 237 -39.22 -14.61 -1.41
C PRO A 237 -39.47 -14.14 -2.85
N ASP A 238 -38.53 -14.40 -3.77
CA ASP A 238 -38.55 -13.85 -5.13
C ASP A 238 -38.69 -14.90 -6.25
N GLU A 239 -38.73 -16.21 -5.95
CA GLU A 239 -38.82 -17.28 -6.96
C GLU A 239 -39.76 -18.42 -6.54
N GLN A 240 -40.89 -18.57 -7.25
CA GLN A 240 -41.95 -19.54 -6.90
C GLN A 240 -41.52 -21.02 -6.96
N ASN A 241 -40.45 -21.35 -7.68
CA ASN A 241 -39.97 -22.72 -7.85
C ASN A 241 -38.79 -23.10 -6.94
N GLN A 242 -38.32 -22.21 -6.06
CA GLN A 242 -37.23 -22.49 -5.13
C GLN A 242 -37.73 -22.54 -3.68
N ARG A 243 -37.21 -23.51 -2.91
CA ARG A 243 -37.48 -23.65 -1.48
C ARG A 243 -36.16 -23.59 -0.71
N ILE A 244 -36.14 -22.83 0.36
CA ILE A 244 -35.03 -22.79 1.31
C ILE A 244 -35.26 -23.89 2.33
N ILE A 245 -34.25 -24.74 2.52
CA ILE A 245 -34.21 -25.72 3.62
C ILE A 245 -33.27 -25.15 4.68
N TYR A 246 -33.76 -25.01 5.91
CA TYR A 246 -32.96 -24.58 7.05
C TYR A 246 -33.19 -25.47 8.26
N LEU A 247 -32.22 -25.50 9.16
CA LEU A 247 -32.31 -26.19 10.44
C LEU A 247 -32.91 -25.24 11.48
N GLU A 248 -34.06 -25.60 12.03
CA GLU A 248 -34.65 -24.96 13.20
C GLU A 248 -34.10 -25.67 14.44
N ASN A 249 -33.02 -25.13 15.01
CA ASN A 249 -32.38 -25.74 16.17
C ASN A 249 -33.09 -25.32 17.47
N PRO A 250 -33.68 -26.26 18.23
CA PRO A 250 -34.38 -25.93 19.46
C PRO A 250 -33.47 -25.30 20.54
N LYS A 251 -32.17 -25.60 20.52
CA LYS A 251 -31.19 -25.04 21.46
C LYS A 251 -30.82 -23.57 21.17
N SER A 252 -31.15 -23.03 20.00
CA SER A 252 -30.88 -21.62 19.67
C SER A 252 -31.72 -20.62 20.47
N ASN A 253 -32.79 -21.08 21.14
CA ASN A 253 -33.65 -20.26 21.99
C ASN A 253 -33.29 -20.35 23.49
N GLU A 254 -32.21 -21.06 23.84
CA GLU A 254 -31.72 -21.10 25.22
C GLU A 254 -31.17 -19.73 25.67
N PRO A 255 -31.27 -19.37 26.96
CA PRO A 255 -30.86 -18.05 27.45
C PRO A 255 -29.41 -17.68 27.12
N GLU A 256 -28.51 -18.65 27.14
CA GLU A 256 -27.08 -18.46 26.83
C GLU A 256 -26.84 -18.19 25.33
N ALA A 257 -27.62 -18.84 24.45
CA ALA A 257 -27.56 -18.61 23.01
C ALA A 257 -28.15 -17.23 22.64
N LEU A 258 -29.20 -16.80 23.34
CA LEU A 258 -29.78 -15.45 23.18
C LEU A 258 -28.82 -14.36 23.66
N ASP A 259 -28.17 -14.53 24.82
CA ASP A 259 -27.17 -13.59 25.32
C ASP A 259 -25.95 -13.50 24.37
N ALA A 260 -25.49 -14.64 23.83
CA ALA A 260 -24.45 -14.65 22.81
C ALA A 260 -24.88 -13.95 21.50
N ALA A 261 -26.14 -14.12 21.09
CA ALA A 261 -26.70 -13.45 19.91
C ALA A 261 -26.84 -11.93 20.12
N GLU A 262 -27.25 -11.48 21.31
CA GLU A 262 -27.29 -10.06 21.68
C GLU A 262 -25.89 -9.43 21.69
N ARG A 263 -24.90 -10.13 22.28
CA ARG A 263 -23.48 -9.71 22.22
C ARG A 263 -22.98 -9.59 20.79
N HIS A 264 -23.29 -10.55 19.93
CA HIS A 264 -22.92 -10.50 18.52
C HIS A 264 -23.63 -9.35 17.77
N GLN A 265 -24.91 -9.14 18.03
CA GLN A 265 -25.67 -8.04 17.44
C GLN A 265 -25.10 -6.68 17.84
N LYS A 266 -24.66 -6.52 19.10
CA LYS A 266 -23.97 -5.31 19.58
C LYS A 266 -22.67 -5.06 18.80
N GLN A 267 -21.81 -6.07 18.67
CA GLN A 267 -20.57 -5.97 17.90
C GLN A 267 -20.82 -5.64 16.42
N MET A 268 -21.86 -6.20 15.82
CA MET A 268 -22.25 -5.87 14.44
C MET A 268 -22.72 -4.42 14.27
N ARG A 269 -23.43 -3.87 15.26
CA ARG A 269 -23.80 -2.45 15.25
C ARG A 269 -22.58 -1.54 15.36
N GLU A 270 -21.62 -1.88 16.24
CA GLU A 270 -20.36 -1.16 16.39
C GLU A 270 -19.56 -1.14 15.08
N LEU A 271 -19.38 -2.31 14.45
CA LEU A 271 -18.67 -2.45 13.19
C LEU A 271 -19.38 -1.71 12.04
N SER A 272 -20.70 -1.81 11.97
CA SER A 272 -21.51 -1.12 10.96
C SER A 272 -21.36 0.40 11.07
N LEU A 273 -21.44 0.95 12.29
CA LEU A 273 -21.24 2.37 12.53
C LEU A 273 -19.82 2.81 12.16
N PHE A 274 -18.79 2.05 12.55
CA PHE A 274 -17.41 2.38 12.21
C PHE A 274 -17.13 2.37 10.69
N ASN A 275 -17.67 1.38 9.98
CA ASN A 275 -17.57 1.32 8.51
C ASN A 275 -18.25 2.54 7.86
N TRP A 276 -19.42 2.94 8.36
CA TRP A 276 -20.10 4.14 7.88
C TRP A 276 -19.31 5.42 8.15
N VAL A 277 -18.70 5.56 9.34
CA VAL A 277 -17.83 6.69 9.68
C VAL A 277 -16.65 6.75 8.70
N THR A 278 -15.98 5.61 8.49
CA THR A 278 -14.82 5.51 7.61
C THR A 278 -15.18 5.93 6.18
N GLU A 279 -16.26 5.36 5.63
CA GLU A 279 -16.74 5.69 4.29
C GLU A 279 -17.15 7.16 4.15
N THR A 280 -17.78 7.72 5.19
CA THR A 280 -18.24 9.13 5.20
C THR A 280 -17.06 10.10 5.10
N PHE A 281 -15.99 9.87 5.86
CA PHE A 281 -14.81 10.71 5.82
C PHE A 281 -13.91 10.45 4.60
N GLU A 282 -13.80 9.21 4.12
CA GLU A 282 -13.08 8.89 2.88
C GLU A 282 -13.70 9.59 1.66
N LYS A 283 -15.04 9.60 1.58
CA LYS A 283 -15.77 10.26 0.48
C LYS A 283 -15.97 11.76 0.69
N SER A 284 -15.64 12.28 1.88
CA SER A 284 -15.98 13.65 2.29
C SER A 284 -17.46 14.01 2.08
N ALA A 285 -18.34 13.02 2.27
CA ALA A 285 -19.80 13.14 2.12
C ALA A 285 -20.49 12.01 2.91
N ILE A 286 -21.71 12.26 3.40
CA ILE A 286 -22.49 11.25 4.16
C ILE A 286 -22.65 9.97 3.33
N ALA A 287 -22.20 8.84 3.87
CA ALA A 287 -22.28 7.56 3.20
C ALA A 287 -23.74 7.06 3.08
N SER A 288 -24.06 6.38 1.97
CA SER A 288 -25.43 5.96 1.65
C SER A 288 -25.99 4.83 2.52
N ALA A 289 -25.15 4.18 3.34
CA ALA A 289 -25.54 3.03 4.15
C ALA A 289 -26.52 3.39 5.29
N MET A 290 -26.42 4.60 5.86
CA MET A 290 -27.33 5.12 6.88
C MET A 290 -27.37 6.65 6.85
N THR A 291 -28.45 7.24 7.34
CA THR A 291 -28.54 8.70 7.49
C THR A 291 -27.71 9.19 8.68
N LEU A 292 -27.38 10.48 8.71
CA LEU A 292 -26.69 11.08 9.86
C LEU A 292 -27.50 10.91 11.16
N ALA A 293 -28.82 11.07 11.11
CA ALA A 293 -29.69 10.91 12.28
C ALA A 293 -29.66 9.46 12.81
N ASP A 294 -29.71 8.46 11.92
CA ASP A 294 -29.63 7.05 12.31
C ASP A 294 -28.25 6.73 12.92
N ALA A 295 -27.18 7.25 12.32
CA ALA A 295 -25.82 7.07 12.83
C ALA A 295 -25.65 7.68 14.23
N VAL A 296 -26.18 8.89 14.46
CA VAL A 296 -26.18 9.57 15.77
C VAL A 296 -27.02 8.80 16.79
N ALA A 297 -28.17 8.26 16.40
CA ALA A 297 -29.00 7.43 17.28
C ALA A 297 -28.27 6.15 17.72
N ILE A 298 -27.59 5.48 16.79
CA ILE A 298 -26.77 4.29 17.09
C ILE A 298 -25.60 4.69 18.00
N ALA A 299 -24.87 5.76 17.68
CA ALA A 299 -23.75 6.24 18.48
C ALA A 299 -24.15 6.58 19.92
N ARG A 300 -25.29 7.25 20.12
CA ARG A 300 -25.85 7.54 21.45
C ARG A 300 -26.20 6.28 22.24
N SER A 301 -26.62 5.21 21.57
CA SER A 301 -26.90 3.93 22.24
C SER A 301 -25.63 3.19 22.69
N LEU A 302 -24.48 3.51 22.08
CA LEU A 302 -23.18 2.92 22.38
C LEU A 302 -22.37 3.80 23.36
N ASP A 303 -22.66 5.10 23.40
CA ASP A 303 -22.00 6.08 24.27
C ASP A 303 -22.31 5.84 25.76
N HIS A 304 -21.24 5.83 26.57
CA HIS A 304 -21.30 5.73 28.03
C HIS A 304 -20.11 6.48 28.65
N PRO A 305 -20.20 6.92 29.94
CA PRO A 305 -19.20 7.80 30.55
C PRO A 305 -17.76 7.25 30.58
N GLU A 306 -17.60 5.92 30.61
CA GLU A 306 -16.29 5.26 30.72
C GLU A 306 -15.65 4.94 29.36
N LEU A 307 -16.36 5.18 28.24
CA LEU A 307 -15.95 4.77 26.90
C LEU A 307 -14.55 5.27 26.50
N PHE A 308 -14.17 6.46 26.95
CA PHE A 308 -12.90 7.13 26.63
C PHE A 308 -11.87 7.10 27.79
N GLN A 309 -12.16 6.44 28.90
CA GLN A 309 -11.30 6.52 30.11
C GLN A 309 -10.10 5.56 30.10
N GLN A 310 -10.08 4.56 29.22
CA GLN A 310 -9.02 3.56 29.13
C GLN A 310 -8.24 3.69 27.82
N GLY A 311 -6.93 3.41 27.89
CA GLY A 311 -6.06 3.41 26.72
C GLY A 311 -6.43 2.30 25.76
N GLN A 312 -6.75 2.67 24.52
CA GLN A 312 -7.38 1.77 23.56
C GLN A 312 -6.31 0.88 22.91
N GLY A 313 -6.17 -0.36 23.38
CA GLY A 313 -5.36 -1.39 22.73
C GLY A 313 -6.01 -1.94 21.45
N ASN A 314 -5.50 -3.07 20.95
CA ASN A 314 -6.08 -3.82 19.81
C ASN A 314 -7.42 -4.52 20.14
N GLU A 315 -8.09 -4.14 21.23
CA GLU A 315 -9.34 -4.76 21.66
C GLU A 315 -10.58 -4.16 20.97
N PRO A 316 -11.70 -4.90 20.88
CA PRO A 316 -12.95 -4.45 20.24
C PRO A 316 -13.51 -3.14 20.80
N THR A 317 -13.19 -2.82 22.07
CA THR A 317 -13.57 -1.58 22.77
C THR A 317 -13.02 -0.32 22.08
N GLY A 318 -11.83 -0.37 21.48
CA GLY A 318 -11.23 0.76 20.76
C GLY A 318 -12.00 1.16 19.51
N MET A 319 -12.61 0.20 18.82
CA MET A 319 -13.40 0.47 17.62
C MET A 319 -14.71 1.20 17.96
N CYS A 320 -15.34 0.85 19.08
CA CYS A 320 -16.55 1.50 19.55
C CYS A 320 -16.31 2.98 19.88
N ALA A 321 -15.23 3.30 20.61
CA ALA A 321 -14.84 4.67 20.92
C ALA A 321 -14.58 5.50 19.64
N GLY A 322 -13.87 4.92 18.67
CA GLY A 322 -13.65 5.53 17.36
C GLY A 322 -14.94 5.79 16.58
N ALA A 323 -15.87 4.83 16.57
CA ALA A 323 -17.16 4.96 15.90
C ALA A 323 -18.02 6.07 16.51
N VAL A 324 -18.11 6.15 17.83
CA VAL A 324 -18.86 7.19 18.55
C VAL A 324 -18.25 8.57 18.32
N ALA A 325 -16.92 8.71 18.44
CA ALA A 325 -16.22 9.97 18.16
C ALA A 325 -16.36 10.40 16.68
N GLY A 326 -16.31 9.44 15.75
CA GLY A 326 -16.52 9.69 14.33
C GLY A 326 -17.92 10.18 13.98
N ALA A 327 -18.96 9.59 14.60
CA ALA A 327 -20.35 10.05 14.43
C ALA A 327 -20.54 11.47 15.01
N ALA A 328 -19.96 11.76 16.18
CA ALA A 328 -19.97 13.11 16.74
C ALA A 328 -19.25 14.13 15.85
N ALA A 329 -18.10 13.76 15.28
CA ALA A 329 -17.37 14.61 14.35
C ALA A 329 -18.14 14.89 13.05
N ALA A 330 -18.93 13.92 12.57
CA ALA A 330 -19.76 14.07 11.37
C ALA A 330 -20.84 15.15 11.53
N ILE A 331 -21.35 15.38 12.75
CA ILE A 331 -22.29 16.47 13.06
C ILE A 331 -21.68 17.82 12.69
N PHE A 332 -20.41 18.06 13.05
CA PHE A 332 -19.73 19.32 12.78
C PHE A 332 -19.23 19.42 11.33
N CYS A 333 -18.81 18.31 10.72
CA CYS A 333 -18.20 18.32 9.40
C CYS A 333 -19.21 18.36 8.24
N PHE A 334 -20.40 17.78 8.41
CA PHE A 334 -21.33 17.56 7.29
C PHE A 334 -22.75 18.09 7.53
N SER A 335 -23.11 18.52 8.75
CA SER A 335 -24.43 19.07 9.03
C SER A 335 -24.45 20.60 9.04
N ASN A 336 -24.94 21.18 7.95
CA ASN A 336 -25.27 22.61 7.88
C ASN A 336 -26.59 22.87 8.62
N GLY A 337 -26.56 22.84 9.96
CA GLY A 337 -27.70 23.22 10.81
C GLY A 337 -28.33 22.10 11.64
N SER A 338 -27.53 21.15 12.18
CA SER A 338 -28.01 20.19 13.18
C SER A 338 -28.75 20.85 14.34
N GLU A 339 -29.73 20.13 14.88
CA GLU A 339 -30.50 20.58 16.05
C GLU A 339 -29.57 20.82 17.25
N LEU A 340 -29.88 21.84 18.06
CA LEU A 340 -29.09 22.21 19.24
C LEU A 340 -28.75 21.00 20.16
N PRO A 341 -29.68 20.06 20.45
CA PRO A 341 -29.37 18.91 21.31
C PRO A 341 -28.38 17.91 20.69
N GLU A 342 -28.30 17.81 19.36
CA GLU A 342 -27.30 16.97 18.68
C GLU A 342 -25.91 17.57 18.80
N ARG A 343 -25.82 18.89 18.64
CA ARG A 343 -24.55 19.63 18.77
C ARG A 343 -24.02 19.60 20.20
N GLU A 344 -24.87 19.78 21.21
CA GLU A 344 -24.48 19.67 22.62
C GLU A 344 -23.93 18.28 22.97
N TRP A 345 -24.61 17.21 22.51
CA TRP A 345 -24.10 15.85 22.69
C TRP A 345 -22.77 15.64 21.96
N GLY A 346 -22.68 16.09 20.70
CA GLY A 346 -21.46 15.99 19.91
C GLY A 346 -20.28 16.68 20.59
N GLU A 347 -20.49 17.87 21.15
CA GLU A 347 -19.47 18.62 21.87
C GLU A 347 -18.96 17.87 23.11
N LEU A 348 -19.85 17.33 23.94
CA LEU A 348 -19.50 16.51 25.09
C LEU A 348 -18.73 15.23 24.71
N VAL A 349 -19.06 14.61 23.58
CA VAL A 349 -18.32 13.44 23.07
C VAL A 349 -16.92 13.85 22.61
N ILE A 350 -16.80 14.93 21.84
CA ILE A 350 -15.49 15.40 21.34
C ILE A 350 -14.56 15.81 22.48
N GLU A 351 -15.08 16.44 23.53
CA GLU A 351 -14.30 16.78 24.73
C GLU A 351 -13.82 15.53 25.48
N ARG A 352 -14.68 14.53 25.70
CA ARG A 352 -14.26 13.27 26.33
C ARG A 352 -13.28 12.48 25.46
N ALA A 353 -13.50 12.46 24.15
CA ALA A 353 -12.65 11.75 23.21
C ALA A 353 -11.25 12.39 23.09
N PHE A 354 -11.14 13.70 23.29
CA PHE A 354 -9.84 14.39 23.36
C PHE A 354 -9.00 13.89 24.53
N GLU A 355 -9.60 13.65 25.69
CA GLU A 355 -8.94 13.16 26.92
C GLU A 355 -8.64 11.65 26.90
N THR A 356 -8.84 10.96 25.77
CA THR A 356 -8.55 9.51 25.69
C THR A 356 -7.05 9.27 25.90
N PRO A 357 -6.63 8.48 26.91
CA PRO A 357 -5.24 8.18 27.13
C PRO A 357 -4.71 7.16 26.10
N GLU A 358 -3.40 7.11 25.91
CA GLU A 358 -2.78 6.06 25.12
C GLU A 358 -2.71 4.72 25.88
N ALA A 359 -2.76 3.61 25.15
CA ALA A 359 -2.56 2.28 25.74
C ALA A 359 -1.15 2.14 26.32
N SER A 360 -0.98 1.43 27.43
CA SER A 360 0.34 1.23 28.04
C SER A 360 1.19 0.18 27.32
N GLU A 361 0.58 -0.70 26.53
CA GLU A 361 1.24 -1.84 25.87
C GLU A 361 0.74 -2.04 24.43
N GLY A 362 1.57 -2.64 23.58
CA GLY A 362 1.14 -3.16 22.26
C GLY A 362 1.13 -2.17 21.10
N TRP A 363 1.68 -0.96 21.26
CA TRP A 363 1.84 0.01 20.16
C TRP A 363 3.17 0.77 20.24
N PHE A 364 3.57 1.36 19.11
CA PHE A 364 4.70 2.28 18.95
C PHE A 364 4.25 3.51 18.13
N SER A 365 5.00 4.61 18.14
CA SER A 365 4.56 5.89 17.53
C SER A 365 4.06 5.83 16.08
N GLY A 366 4.60 4.91 15.26
CA GLY A 366 4.19 4.68 13.87
C GLY A 366 3.02 3.70 13.70
N SER A 367 2.35 3.27 14.78
CA SER A 367 1.24 2.32 14.70
C SER A 367 0.07 2.91 13.92
N ILE A 368 -0.54 2.09 13.06
CA ILE A 368 -1.71 2.53 12.28
C ILE A 368 -2.96 2.06 13.02
N ILE A 369 -3.59 2.97 13.76
CA ILE A 369 -4.85 2.73 14.48
C ILE A 369 -5.95 3.57 13.82
N PRO A 370 -6.70 3.05 12.83
CA PRO A 370 -7.69 3.83 12.07
C PRO A 370 -8.88 4.31 12.92
N TRP A 371 -9.20 3.60 14.00
CA TRP A 371 -10.30 3.92 14.91
C TRP A 371 -9.90 4.81 16.09
N HIS A 372 -8.71 5.41 16.07
CA HIS A 372 -8.28 6.27 17.16
C HIS A 372 -9.22 7.48 17.33
N PRO A 373 -9.89 7.68 18.49
CA PRO A 373 -10.91 8.73 18.65
C PRO A 373 -10.42 10.13 18.29
N GLN A 374 -9.18 10.46 18.65
CA GLN A 374 -8.62 11.78 18.42
C GLN A 374 -8.39 12.13 16.94
N LEU A 375 -8.36 11.15 16.02
CA LEU A 375 -8.38 11.44 14.58
C LEU A 375 -9.66 12.18 14.19
N PHE A 376 -10.79 11.76 14.76
CA PHE A 376 -12.09 12.38 14.52
C PHE A 376 -12.25 13.69 15.29
N VAL A 377 -11.68 13.78 16.49
CA VAL A 377 -11.60 15.04 17.26
C VAL A 377 -10.91 16.12 16.42
N ALA A 378 -9.74 15.84 15.84
CA ALA A 378 -9.02 16.83 15.03
C ALA A 378 -9.87 17.40 13.88
N ARG A 379 -10.65 16.54 13.22
CA ARG A 379 -11.58 16.91 12.14
C ARG A 379 -12.74 17.78 12.65
N ALA A 380 -13.34 17.39 13.77
CA ALA A 380 -14.42 18.13 14.39
C ALA A 380 -13.96 19.53 14.81
N LEU A 381 -12.80 19.63 15.46
CA LEU A 381 -12.22 20.90 15.91
C LEU A 381 -11.96 21.85 14.73
N ALA A 382 -11.38 21.37 13.63
CA ALA A 382 -11.17 22.20 12.45
C ALA A 382 -12.49 22.64 11.79
N ALA A 383 -13.52 21.78 11.77
CA ALA A 383 -14.85 22.17 11.30
C ALA A 383 -15.47 23.27 12.18
N LYS A 384 -15.31 23.16 13.51
CA LYS A 384 -15.71 24.21 14.46
C LYS A 384 -14.97 25.51 14.21
N ILE A 385 -13.64 25.48 14.10
CA ILE A 385 -12.81 26.67 13.85
C ILE A 385 -13.17 27.33 12.51
N ARG A 386 -13.46 26.57 11.46
CA ARG A 386 -13.93 27.15 10.19
C ARG A 386 -15.27 27.87 10.33
N SER A 387 -16.15 27.39 11.21
CA SER A 387 -17.45 28.01 11.48
C SER A 387 -17.32 29.22 12.43
N GLU A 388 -16.46 29.11 13.43
CA GLU A 388 -16.24 30.10 14.47
C GLU A 388 -14.73 30.31 14.72
N PRO A 389 -14.04 31.13 13.90
CA PRO A 389 -12.58 31.27 13.93
C PRO A 389 -11.97 31.79 15.25
N GLY A 390 -12.81 32.30 16.16
CA GLY A 390 -12.42 32.82 17.47
C GLY A 390 -12.53 31.81 18.62
N ASP A 391 -12.96 30.57 18.37
CA ASP A 391 -13.07 29.53 19.40
C ASP A 391 -11.69 29.12 19.93
N SER A 392 -11.25 29.81 20.99
CA SER A 392 -9.93 29.62 21.59
C SER A 392 -9.76 28.21 22.17
N LYS A 393 -10.83 27.58 22.67
CA LYS A 393 -10.80 26.23 23.21
C LYS A 393 -10.51 25.22 22.09
N SER A 394 -11.24 25.29 20.98
CA SER A 394 -10.99 24.39 19.85
C SER A 394 -9.60 24.57 19.24
N ILE A 395 -9.10 25.81 19.20
CA ILE A 395 -7.75 26.13 18.73
C ILE A 395 -6.68 25.49 19.63
N GLU A 396 -6.79 25.68 20.95
CA GLU A 396 -5.84 25.11 21.92
C GLU A 396 -5.83 23.58 21.86
N MET A 397 -7.00 22.96 21.82
CA MET A 397 -7.13 21.50 21.69
C MET A 397 -6.49 20.99 20.39
N LEU A 398 -6.76 21.66 19.25
CA LEU A 398 -6.23 21.23 17.96
C LEU A 398 -4.70 21.40 17.86
N LEU A 399 -4.16 22.50 18.39
CA LEU A 399 -2.71 22.70 18.50
C LEU A 399 -2.08 21.63 19.40
N THR A 400 -2.75 21.26 20.50
CA THR A 400 -2.27 20.20 21.41
C THR A 400 -2.21 18.83 20.74
N LEU A 401 -3.21 18.48 19.91
CA LEU A 401 -3.20 17.22 19.15
C LEU A 401 -2.02 17.09 18.18
N THR A 402 -1.41 18.19 17.73
CA THR A 402 -0.22 18.09 16.87
C THR A 402 0.97 17.47 17.59
N ALA A 403 1.06 17.58 18.91
CA ALA A 403 2.14 16.99 19.70
C ALA A 403 1.87 15.55 20.12
N HIS A 404 0.73 14.98 19.72
CA HIS A 404 0.32 13.63 20.07
C HIS A 404 1.43 12.58 19.79
N PRO A 405 1.66 11.61 20.68
CA PRO A 405 2.74 10.63 20.52
C PRO A 405 2.50 9.65 19.36
N LEU A 406 1.24 9.38 19.00
CA LEU A 406 0.91 8.66 17.76
C LEU A 406 1.04 9.57 16.54
N GLU A 407 2.00 9.28 15.66
CA GLU A 407 2.38 10.11 14.51
C GLU A 407 1.20 10.35 13.56
N LYS A 408 0.33 9.35 13.40
CA LYS A 408 -0.88 9.46 12.56
C LYS A 408 -1.87 10.52 13.07
N VAL A 409 -2.03 10.64 14.40
CA VAL A 409 -2.91 11.67 15.02
C VAL A 409 -2.26 13.05 14.90
N SER A 410 -0.96 13.14 15.17
CA SER A 410 -0.17 14.37 14.99
C SER A 410 -0.27 14.92 13.55
N LEU A 411 -0.11 14.05 12.54
CA LEU A 411 -0.21 14.41 11.13
C LEU A 411 -1.65 14.79 10.73
N GLU A 412 -2.66 14.08 11.23
CA GLU A 412 -4.06 14.45 10.98
C GLU A 412 -4.37 15.84 11.58
N ALA A 413 -3.97 16.11 12.82
CA ALA A 413 -4.14 17.43 13.44
C ALA A 413 -3.44 18.53 12.65
N THR A 414 -2.21 18.27 12.17
CA THR A 414 -1.47 19.20 11.30
C THR A 414 -2.21 19.47 9.99
N ARG A 415 -2.73 18.42 9.34
CA ARG A 415 -3.55 18.55 8.13
C ARG A 415 -4.80 19.38 8.38
N GLN A 416 -5.45 19.18 9.52
CA GLN A 416 -6.66 19.91 9.90
C GLN A 416 -6.37 21.39 10.21
N LEU A 417 -5.23 21.73 10.83
CA LEU A 417 -4.78 23.12 11.00
C LEU A 417 -4.54 23.80 9.65
N ILE A 418 -3.85 23.11 8.72
CA ILE A 418 -3.61 23.62 7.37
C ILE A 418 -4.93 23.83 6.63
N ALA A 419 -5.90 22.91 6.77
CA ALA A 419 -7.22 23.02 6.18
C ALA A 419 -8.06 24.20 6.72
N CYS A 420 -7.64 24.85 7.80
CA CYS A 420 -8.25 26.08 8.30
C CYS A 420 -7.70 27.35 7.61
N TRP A 421 -6.85 27.25 6.59
CA TRP A 421 -6.20 28.40 5.94
C TRP A 421 -7.17 29.53 5.55
N ASP A 422 -8.28 29.20 4.89
CA ASP A 422 -9.25 30.20 4.41
C ASP A 422 -10.01 30.90 5.55
N ALA A 423 -10.25 30.20 6.65
CA ALA A 423 -10.96 30.74 7.82
C ALA A 423 -10.01 31.47 8.78
N ASN A 424 -8.80 30.95 8.96
CA ASN A 424 -7.80 31.44 9.90
C ASN A 424 -6.38 31.12 9.41
N LYS A 425 -5.90 31.91 8.45
CA LYS A 425 -4.55 31.80 7.86
C LYS A 425 -3.43 31.80 8.90
N ARG A 426 -3.57 32.60 9.96
CA ARG A 426 -2.55 32.71 11.01
C ARG A 426 -2.41 31.44 11.81
N LEU A 427 -3.54 30.83 12.19
CA LEU A 427 -3.53 29.53 12.85
C LEU A 427 -2.90 28.46 11.94
N ALA A 428 -3.27 28.43 10.67
CA ALA A 428 -2.73 27.46 9.72
C ALA A 428 -1.20 27.58 9.57
N TRP A 429 -0.67 28.80 9.46
CA TRP A 429 0.77 29.05 9.41
C TRP A 429 1.49 28.64 10.70
N ILE A 430 0.93 28.99 11.86
CA ILE A 430 1.52 28.63 13.16
C ILE A 430 1.48 27.12 13.40
N GLY A 431 0.40 26.45 13.01
CA GLY A 431 0.30 25.00 13.03
C GLY A 431 1.33 24.32 12.13
N PHE A 432 1.61 24.92 10.97
CA PHE A 432 2.64 24.45 10.06
C PHE A 432 4.06 24.60 10.65
N ASP A 433 4.37 25.72 11.30
CA ASP A 433 5.63 25.87 12.05
C ASP A 433 5.74 24.86 13.20
N LEU A 434 4.67 24.68 13.98
CA LEU A 434 4.63 23.72 15.10
C LEU A 434 4.96 22.30 14.63
N ALA A 435 4.43 21.88 13.48
CA ALA A 435 4.75 20.58 12.90
C ALA A 435 6.26 20.39 12.66
N PHE A 436 6.97 21.42 12.20
CA PHE A 436 8.43 21.39 12.05
C PHE A 436 9.19 21.48 13.37
N ARG A 437 8.72 22.27 14.34
CA ARG A 437 9.29 22.26 15.71
C ARG A 437 9.29 20.85 16.30
N LEU A 438 8.20 20.12 16.07
CA LEU A 438 8.01 18.75 16.53
C LEU A 438 8.78 17.70 15.71
N CYS A 439 9.41 18.11 14.59
CA CYS A 439 10.39 17.30 13.85
C CYS A 439 11.80 17.40 14.47
N ILE A 440 12.02 18.19 15.53
CA ILE A 440 13.30 18.20 16.25
C ILE A 440 13.19 17.25 17.43
N GLY A 441 13.86 16.09 17.33
CA GLY A 441 13.88 15.06 18.37
C GLY A 441 15.17 15.08 19.21
N SER A 442 15.16 14.39 20.36
CA SER A 442 16.34 14.21 21.21
C SER A 442 16.68 12.73 21.39
N ARG A 443 17.93 12.34 21.08
CA ARG A 443 18.39 10.96 21.31
C ARG A 443 18.71 10.75 22.79
N LYS A 444 17.74 10.25 23.58
CA LYS A 444 17.95 9.87 24.98
C LYS A 444 18.62 8.50 25.09
N ARG A 445 19.60 8.35 26.00
CA ARG A 445 20.24 7.06 26.29
C ARG A 445 19.22 6.09 26.91
N GLY A 446 19.18 4.84 26.43
CA GLY A 446 18.32 3.78 26.97
C GLY A 446 16.98 3.57 26.25
N VAL A 447 16.61 4.40 25.28
CA VAL A 447 15.41 4.18 24.46
C VAL A 447 15.68 3.09 23.43
N ARG A 448 15.05 1.92 23.59
CA ARG A 448 15.08 0.84 22.60
C ARG A 448 14.05 1.11 21.50
N SER A 449 14.44 1.85 20.48
CA SER A 449 13.69 1.96 19.22
C SER A 449 14.63 1.82 18.03
N ALA A 450 14.09 1.51 16.84
CA ALA A 450 14.88 1.34 15.62
C ALA A 450 15.80 2.54 15.30
N TYR A 451 15.47 3.73 15.82
CA TYR A 451 16.21 4.98 15.59
C TYR A 451 16.74 5.62 16.89
N GLY A 452 16.62 4.96 18.05
CA GLY A 452 16.98 5.54 19.36
C GLY A 452 16.13 6.76 19.77
N TYR A 453 14.92 6.87 19.23
CA TYR A 453 13.93 7.91 19.50
C TYR A 453 12.51 7.34 19.43
N ASP A 454 11.63 7.78 20.32
CA ASP A 454 10.21 7.48 20.32
C ASP A 454 9.44 8.69 20.89
N PRO A 455 8.52 9.32 20.13
CA PRO A 455 7.66 10.41 20.60
C PRO A 455 6.96 10.11 21.93
N ALA A 456 6.58 8.84 22.19
CA ALA A 456 5.93 8.46 23.43
C ALA A 456 6.82 8.69 24.66
N HIS A 457 8.14 8.66 24.49
CA HIS A 457 9.14 8.92 25.53
C HIS A 457 9.56 10.40 25.61
N GLU A 458 8.93 11.26 24.79
CA GLU A 458 9.15 12.71 24.73
C GLU A 458 7.90 13.55 24.98
N THR A 459 6.77 12.95 25.39
CA THR A 459 5.52 13.67 25.66
C THR A 459 5.72 14.88 26.58
N ASP A 460 6.48 14.72 27.66
CA ASP A 460 6.81 15.82 28.59
C ASP A 460 7.67 16.93 27.97
N ALA A 461 8.53 16.57 27.00
CA ALA A 461 9.38 17.53 26.30
C ALA A 461 8.63 18.28 25.19
N ARG A 462 7.54 17.71 24.65
CA ARG A 462 6.72 18.29 23.59
C ARG A 462 5.65 19.25 24.13
N ALA A 463 5.12 18.98 25.32
CA ALA A 463 4.15 19.84 26.00
C ALA A 463 4.54 21.33 26.10
N PRO A 464 5.77 21.71 26.54
CA PRO A 464 6.17 23.12 26.60
C PRO A 464 6.25 23.79 25.23
N ILE A 465 6.57 23.04 24.16
CA ILE A 465 6.63 23.56 22.79
C ILE A 465 5.23 23.97 22.33
N VAL A 466 4.22 23.12 22.59
CA VAL A 466 2.82 23.44 22.29
C VAL A 466 2.36 24.64 23.10
N ALA A 467 2.62 24.66 24.41
CA ALA A 467 2.22 25.76 25.28
C ALA A 467 2.81 27.10 24.83
N GLU A 468 4.07 27.12 24.40
CA GLU A 468 4.70 28.30 23.79
C GLU A 468 3.96 28.74 22.51
N VAL A 469 3.61 27.81 21.63
CA VAL A 469 2.91 28.11 20.38
C VAL A 469 1.48 28.59 20.60
N VAL A 470 0.74 28.00 21.55
CA VAL A 470 -0.60 28.47 21.95
C VAL A 470 -0.51 29.90 22.45
N ARG A 471 0.46 30.21 23.32
CA ARG A 471 0.70 31.59 23.78
C ARG A 471 1.10 32.53 22.66
N LEU A 472 1.97 32.10 21.74
CA LEU A 472 2.32 32.89 20.56
C LEU A 472 1.09 33.22 19.72
N TYR A 473 0.16 32.28 19.58
CA TYR A 473 -1.09 32.51 18.86
C TYR A 473 -2.00 33.50 19.61
N LEU A 474 -2.19 33.36 20.92
CA LEU A 474 -3.12 34.19 21.69
C LEU A 474 -2.58 35.60 22.01
N ASP A 475 -1.28 35.72 22.32
CA ASP A 475 -0.68 36.93 22.89
C ASP A 475 -0.04 37.86 21.84
N SER A 476 0.19 37.36 20.62
CA SER A 476 0.89 38.07 19.56
C SER A 476 0.09 38.05 18.26
N SER A 477 0.31 39.04 17.40
CA SER A 477 -0.17 39.07 16.01
C SER A 477 0.94 38.79 15.00
N ALA A 478 2.15 38.46 15.46
CA ALA A 478 3.30 38.22 14.59
C ALA A 478 3.17 36.90 13.81
N TRP A 479 3.82 36.87 12.65
CA TRP A 479 4.06 35.67 11.86
C TRP A 479 5.43 35.11 12.24
N PRO A 480 5.52 33.90 12.83
CA PRO A 480 6.81 33.28 13.12
C PRO A 480 7.56 32.92 11.83
N GLU A 481 8.89 32.93 11.90
CA GLU A 481 9.72 32.20 10.94
C GLU A 481 9.51 30.70 11.11
N LEU A 482 9.58 29.95 10.00
CA LEU A 482 9.53 28.49 10.08
C LEU A 482 10.81 27.95 10.71
N THR A 483 10.63 27.01 11.63
CA THR A 483 11.72 26.37 12.35
C THR A 483 12.62 25.57 11.42
N THR A 484 13.89 25.97 11.32
CA THR A 484 14.90 25.31 10.49
C THR A 484 15.55 24.13 11.22
N PRO A 485 16.07 23.13 10.47
CA PRO A 485 16.71 21.97 11.06
C PRO A 485 17.98 22.34 11.85
N PRO A 486 18.27 21.67 12.99
CA PRO A 486 19.55 21.81 13.68
C PRO A 486 20.72 21.35 12.78
N PRO A 487 21.98 21.70 13.10
CA PRO A 487 23.14 21.32 12.28
C PRO A 487 23.16 19.83 11.93
N ALA A 488 23.48 19.49 10.68
CA ALA A 488 23.50 18.10 10.20
C ALA A 488 24.56 17.23 10.89
N TRP A 489 25.61 17.86 11.42
CA TRP A 489 26.74 17.23 12.10
C TRP A 489 27.16 18.08 13.31
N GLU A 490 27.61 17.43 14.38
CA GLU A 490 28.24 18.09 15.52
C GLU A 490 29.63 17.50 15.79
N LEU A 491 30.57 18.34 16.23
CA LEU A 491 31.85 17.91 16.75
C LEU A 491 31.70 17.69 18.26
N ALA A 492 31.75 16.45 18.70
CA ALA A 492 31.52 16.08 20.10
C ALA A 492 32.28 14.79 20.47
N SER A 493 32.28 14.42 21.76
CA SER A 493 32.99 13.21 22.19
C SER A 493 32.42 11.93 21.56
N ARG A 494 33.33 11.03 21.20
CA ARG A 494 33.01 9.74 20.58
C ARG A 494 32.11 8.90 21.48
N ARG A 495 31.02 8.38 20.90
CA ARG A 495 30.17 7.37 21.56
C ARG A 495 30.73 5.98 21.25
N ARG A 496 30.98 5.14 22.27
CA ARG A 496 31.01 3.68 22.05
C ARG A 496 29.56 3.25 21.80
N ASN A 497 29.24 2.82 20.58
CA ASN A 497 27.96 2.17 20.28
C ASN A 497 27.90 0.87 21.08
N ARG A 498 26.91 0.74 21.97
CA ARG A 498 26.52 -0.56 22.49
C ARG A 498 25.75 -1.25 21.36
N ASP A 499 26.25 -2.37 20.86
CA ASP A 499 25.51 -3.20 19.93
C ASP A 499 24.23 -3.69 20.66
N PRO A 500 23.02 -3.52 20.12
CA PRO A 500 21.78 -3.89 20.81
C PRO A 500 21.66 -5.39 21.15
N PHE A 501 22.58 -6.22 20.64
CA PHE A 501 22.59 -7.67 20.79
C PHE A 501 23.68 -8.22 21.72
N ASP A 502 24.52 -7.38 22.32
CA ASP A 502 25.50 -7.82 23.33
C ASP A 502 24.89 -7.78 24.73
N ASP A 503 24.37 -8.93 25.16
CA ASP A 503 23.81 -9.20 26.49
C ASP A 503 24.89 -9.65 27.51
N GLU A 504 26.16 -9.27 27.34
CA GLU A 504 27.21 -9.60 28.31
C GLU A 504 27.79 -8.35 28.99
N ASP A 505 27.66 -8.36 30.32
CA ASP A 505 28.31 -7.55 31.35
C ASP A 505 27.91 -6.07 31.54
N GLU A 506 27.09 -5.86 32.59
CA GLU A 506 26.73 -4.56 33.19
C GLU A 506 27.89 -3.87 33.95
N SER A 507 29.13 -4.35 33.89
CA SER A 507 30.17 -3.96 34.86
C SER A 507 31.32 -3.07 34.35
N ASP A 508 31.44 -2.81 33.05
CA ASP A 508 32.49 -1.90 32.56
C ASP A 508 32.00 -0.46 32.43
N PHE A 509 32.23 0.29 33.50
CA PHE A 509 32.12 1.75 33.53
C PHE A 509 32.93 2.38 32.38
N ILE A 510 32.21 3.09 31.50
CA ILE A 510 32.69 3.81 30.33
C ILE A 510 33.66 4.92 30.76
N GLN A 511 34.92 4.86 30.35
CA GLN A 511 35.75 6.06 30.19
C GLN A 511 35.39 6.70 28.84
N ASP A 512 34.98 7.97 28.88
CA ASP A 512 34.91 8.83 27.70
C ASP A 512 36.37 9.12 27.29
N ASP A 513 36.82 8.56 26.17
CA ASP A 513 38.19 8.66 25.68
C ASP A 513 38.59 10.13 25.40
N GLY A 514 37.62 11.08 25.43
CA GLY A 514 37.84 12.52 25.24
C GLY A 514 38.11 12.91 23.78
N GLU A 515 38.20 11.94 22.88
CA GLU A 515 38.40 12.14 21.44
C GLU A 515 37.17 12.80 20.82
N GLN A 516 37.36 14.01 20.27
CA GLN A 516 36.34 14.76 19.55
C GLN A 516 36.20 14.21 18.13
N VAL A 517 35.01 13.73 17.77
CA VAL A 517 34.70 13.22 16.44
C VAL A 517 33.44 13.88 15.91
N TRP A 518 33.38 14.06 14.58
CA TRP A 518 32.14 14.45 13.93
C TRP A 518 31.12 13.31 14.03
N ARG A 519 29.96 13.60 14.62
CA ARG A 519 28.88 12.64 14.85
C ARG A 519 27.51 13.26 14.58
N ASP A 520 26.48 12.42 14.62
CA ASP A 520 25.09 12.88 14.63
C ASP A 520 24.79 13.71 15.87
N PRO A 521 24.01 14.79 15.75
CA PRO A 521 23.67 15.64 16.88
C PRO A 521 22.70 14.96 17.86
N ASP A 522 22.82 15.32 19.15
CA ASP A 522 21.93 14.82 20.20
C ASP A 522 20.49 15.33 19.99
N ARG A 523 20.37 16.59 19.56
CA ARG A 523 19.14 17.17 19.02
C ARG A 523 19.18 17.08 17.51
N PHE A 524 18.36 16.23 16.92
CA PHE A 524 18.42 15.91 15.51
C PHE A 524 17.12 16.22 14.77
N TRP A 525 17.23 16.37 13.46
CA TRP A 525 16.09 16.54 12.57
C TRP A 525 15.50 15.18 12.22
N ARG A 526 14.22 14.94 12.56
CA ARG A 526 13.40 13.82 12.09
C ARG A 526 12.99 14.06 10.64
N TRP A 527 13.91 13.77 9.71
CA TRP A 527 13.67 13.95 8.27
C TRP A 527 12.51 13.08 7.75
N ASP A 528 12.26 11.94 8.38
CA ASP A 528 11.15 11.05 8.08
C ASP A 528 9.79 11.68 8.43
N MET A 529 9.65 12.28 9.63
CA MET A 529 8.43 13.02 9.98
C MET A 529 8.29 14.31 9.17
N ALA A 530 9.39 15.03 8.95
CA ALA A 530 9.39 16.24 8.12
C ALA A 530 8.98 15.94 6.66
N THR A 531 9.28 14.74 6.15
CA THR A 531 8.79 14.25 4.85
C THR A 531 7.27 14.25 4.82
N GLU A 532 6.61 13.69 5.85
CA GLU A 532 5.15 13.65 5.92
C GLU A 532 4.52 15.04 6.08
N VAL A 533 5.17 15.95 6.84
CA VAL A 533 4.73 17.34 6.96
C VAL A 533 4.83 18.09 5.62
N LEU A 534 5.92 17.89 4.86
CA LEU A 534 6.08 18.50 3.54
C LEU A 534 5.06 18.01 2.52
N LYS A 535 4.58 16.75 2.62
CA LYS A 535 3.54 16.21 1.73
C LYS A 535 2.20 16.94 1.86
N ILE A 536 1.90 17.50 3.04
CA ILE A 536 0.66 18.23 3.30
C ILE A 536 0.83 19.76 3.26
N ALA A 537 2.03 20.26 2.92
CA ALA A 537 2.33 21.68 2.92
C ALA A 537 1.49 22.44 1.88
N PRO A 538 0.84 23.57 2.25
CA PRO A 538 0.03 24.37 1.33
C PRO A 538 0.91 25.33 0.50
N VAL A 539 1.90 24.79 -0.23
CA VAL A 539 2.93 25.59 -0.92
C VAL A 539 2.33 26.65 -1.83
N ASP A 540 1.34 26.30 -2.66
CA ASP A 540 0.74 27.24 -3.60
C ASP A 540 0.02 28.41 -2.90
N LEU A 541 -0.64 28.14 -1.77
CA LEU A 541 -1.30 29.18 -0.96
C LEU A 541 -0.27 30.09 -0.27
N ILE A 542 0.84 29.53 0.22
CA ILE A 542 1.92 30.30 0.85
C ILE A 542 2.65 31.15 -0.18
N MET A 543 2.96 30.60 -1.36
CA MET A 543 3.68 31.31 -2.42
C MET A 543 2.85 32.45 -3.03
N ALA A 544 1.52 32.34 -3.01
CA ALA A 544 0.61 33.41 -3.40
C ALA A 544 0.52 34.56 -2.37
N ASP A 545 0.97 34.34 -1.12
CA ASP A 545 0.91 35.33 -0.05
C ASP A 545 2.21 36.18 0.02
N PRO A 546 2.14 37.51 -0.17
CA PRO A 546 3.33 38.36 -0.19
C PRO A 546 4.14 38.40 1.12
N GLU A 547 3.50 38.15 2.27
CA GLU A 547 4.14 38.22 3.58
C GLU A 547 4.79 36.89 3.98
N LEU A 548 4.19 35.77 3.55
CA LEU A 548 4.65 34.42 3.90
C LEU A 548 5.58 33.81 2.86
N HIS A 549 5.46 34.21 1.58
CA HIS A 549 6.31 33.76 0.49
C HIS A 549 7.82 33.86 0.81
N PRO A 550 8.38 35.02 1.25
CA PRO A 550 9.82 35.12 1.54
C PRO A 550 10.29 34.22 2.69
N ARG A 551 9.40 33.95 3.66
CA ARG A 551 9.69 33.07 4.81
C ARG A 551 9.80 31.62 4.37
N LEU A 552 8.91 31.18 3.49
CA LEU A 552 8.98 29.83 2.91
C LEU A 552 10.25 29.64 2.07
N LEU A 553 10.65 30.65 1.29
CA LEU A 553 11.89 30.60 0.51
C LEU A 553 13.12 30.45 1.42
N THR A 554 13.18 31.23 2.51
CA THR A 554 14.28 31.14 3.49
C THR A 554 14.32 29.76 4.15
N PHE A 555 13.16 29.19 4.47
CA PHE A 555 13.05 27.85 5.02
C PHE A 555 13.49 26.78 4.02
N ALA A 556 13.07 26.87 2.75
CA ALA A 556 13.46 25.95 1.69
C ALA A 556 14.98 25.97 1.43
N ASP A 557 15.61 27.15 1.49
CA ASP A 557 17.06 27.28 1.42
C ASP A 557 17.75 26.53 2.56
N ALA A 558 17.27 26.69 3.80
CA ALA A 558 17.82 26.02 4.97
C ALA A 558 17.64 24.51 4.93
N LEU A 559 16.51 24.01 4.43
CA LEU A 559 16.29 22.56 4.22
C LEU A 559 17.26 22.01 3.16
N LEU A 560 17.48 22.75 2.08
CA LEU A 560 18.44 22.36 1.05
C LEU A 560 19.87 22.38 1.60
N ASP A 561 20.29 23.45 2.30
CA ASP A 561 21.61 23.56 2.94
C ASP A 561 21.87 22.40 3.89
N TRP A 562 20.91 22.12 4.78
CA TRP A 562 21.01 21.00 5.71
C TRP A 562 21.16 19.67 4.98
N THR A 563 20.37 19.46 3.92
CA THR A 563 20.41 18.20 3.17
C THR A 563 21.73 18.05 2.42
N LEU A 564 22.26 19.13 1.82
CA LEU A 564 23.55 19.14 1.14
C LEU A 564 24.70 18.85 2.12
N GLU A 565 24.73 19.50 3.28
CA GLU A 565 25.73 19.24 4.32
C GLU A 565 25.62 17.82 4.90
N ARG A 566 24.40 17.27 4.96
CA ARG A 566 24.18 15.90 5.42
C ARG A 566 24.73 14.86 4.46
N ILE A 567 24.54 15.03 3.14
CA ILE A 567 24.97 14.06 2.11
C ILE A 567 26.40 14.28 1.60
N ASN A 568 26.89 15.51 1.70
CA ASN A 568 28.23 15.90 1.29
C ASN A 568 28.86 16.81 2.36
N PRO A 569 29.30 16.23 3.50
CA PRO A 569 29.75 17.01 4.64
C PRO A 569 31.00 17.82 4.34
N SER A 570 30.97 19.11 4.71
CA SER A 570 32.06 20.07 4.48
C SER A 570 33.39 19.66 5.12
N TRP A 571 33.35 18.86 6.18
CA TRP A 571 34.51 18.44 6.97
C TRP A 571 35.16 17.12 6.49
N LYS A 572 34.58 16.40 5.53
CA LYS A 572 35.16 15.15 5.00
C LYS A 572 35.90 15.40 3.70
N ASP A 573 37.22 15.16 3.68
CA ASP A 573 38.06 15.36 2.48
C ASP A 573 38.10 14.16 1.52
N ASP A 574 37.65 12.96 1.93
CA ASP A 574 37.93 11.70 1.18
C ASP A 574 36.71 11.14 0.41
N ASP A 575 36.82 11.08 -0.92
CA ASP A 575 35.75 10.68 -1.86
C ASP A 575 35.37 9.19 -1.81
N ALA A 576 36.22 8.33 -1.23
CA ALA A 576 35.98 6.89 -1.15
C ALA A 576 34.99 6.51 -0.02
N GLU A 577 35.04 7.20 1.11
CA GLU A 577 34.16 6.96 2.26
C GLU A 577 32.84 7.73 2.21
N ARG A 578 32.79 8.88 1.50
CA ARG A 578 31.52 9.60 1.18
C ARG A 578 30.47 8.67 0.56
N ARG A 579 30.89 7.61 -0.13
CA ARG A 579 30.02 6.72 -0.92
C ARG A 579 29.38 5.56 -0.14
N ARG A 580 29.89 5.10 1.00
CA ARG A 580 29.51 3.76 1.52
C ARG A 580 28.34 3.68 2.50
N ASN A 581 28.07 4.69 3.33
CA ASN A 581 27.19 4.49 4.51
C ASN A 581 25.89 5.30 4.58
N GLN A 582 25.62 6.27 3.68
CA GLN A 582 24.50 7.23 3.86
C GLN A 582 23.46 7.24 2.72
N ARG A 583 23.55 6.27 1.80
CA ARG A 583 22.76 6.24 0.57
C ARG A 583 21.28 5.87 0.77
N SER A 584 20.96 5.02 1.75
CA SER A 584 19.62 4.47 1.96
C SER A 584 18.74 5.29 2.92
N GLU A 585 19.32 5.99 3.90
CA GLU A 585 18.54 6.59 5.00
C GLU A 585 17.72 7.84 4.61
N LEU A 586 18.15 8.57 3.55
CA LEU A 586 17.55 9.86 3.16
C LEU A 586 16.79 9.82 1.83
N PHE A 587 16.57 8.64 1.25
CA PHE A 587 15.97 8.53 -0.08
C PHE A 587 14.58 9.18 -0.16
N GLU A 588 13.68 8.87 0.78
CA GLU A 588 12.33 9.43 0.83
C GLU A 588 12.34 10.94 1.07
N TRP A 589 13.19 11.41 2.00
CA TRP A 589 13.37 12.83 2.29
C TRP A 589 13.84 13.62 1.07
N ARG A 590 14.91 13.17 0.40
CA ARG A 590 15.43 13.86 -0.80
C ARG A 590 14.38 13.95 -1.90
N ARG A 591 13.65 12.85 -2.12
CA ARG A 591 12.58 12.81 -3.12
C ARG A 591 11.50 13.83 -2.78
N GLN A 592 11.00 13.84 -1.54
CA GLN A 592 9.96 14.79 -1.13
C GLN A 592 10.45 16.25 -1.16
N LEU A 593 11.66 16.53 -0.66
CA LEU A 593 12.25 17.86 -0.71
C LEU A 593 12.38 18.34 -2.16
N SER A 594 12.87 17.49 -3.07
CA SER A 594 12.99 17.85 -4.48
C SER A 594 11.64 18.17 -5.15
N MET A 595 10.58 17.45 -4.78
CA MET A 595 9.21 17.74 -5.19
C MET A 595 8.73 19.08 -4.63
N THR A 596 8.91 19.34 -3.33
CA THR A 596 8.57 20.63 -2.72
C THR A 596 9.32 21.80 -3.39
N LEU A 597 10.62 21.63 -3.69
CA LEU A 597 11.41 22.64 -4.41
C LEU A 597 10.88 22.89 -5.82
N ALA A 598 10.40 21.86 -6.52
CA ALA A 598 9.74 22.02 -7.82
C ALA A 598 8.41 22.78 -7.72
N GLN A 599 7.62 22.51 -6.68
CA GLN A 599 6.37 23.23 -6.43
C GLN A 599 6.63 24.70 -6.10
N ILE A 600 7.62 25.01 -5.26
CA ILE A 600 8.06 26.39 -4.99
C ILE A 600 8.54 27.05 -6.29
N SER A 601 9.38 26.35 -7.07
CA SER A 601 9.90 26.82 -8.35
C SER A 601 8.80 27.09 -9.38
N ALA A 602 7.60 26.54 -9.21
CA ALA A 602 6.46 26.85 -10.07
C ALA A 602 6.04 28.33 -10.00
N HIS A 603 6.43 29.05 -8.94
CA HIS A 603 6.07 30.45 -8.69
C HIS A 603 7.23 31.44 -8.87
N LEU A 604 8.42 30.95 -9.23
CA LEU A 604 9.64 31.75 -9.36
C LEU A 604 10.07 31.93 -10.82
N PRO A 605 10.82 33.01 -11.15
CA PRO A 605 11.44 33.18 -12.46
C PRO A 605 12.62 32.22 -12.65
N ALA A 606 12.95 31.86 -13.90
CA ALA A 606 13.99 30.87 -14.22
C ALA A 606 15.36 31.19 -13.61
N GLU A 607 15.80 32.44 -13.66
CA GLU A 607 17.10 32.84 -13.12
C GLU A 607 17.19 32.65 -11.59
N GLU A 608 16.10 32.91 -10.87
CA GLU A 608 16.08 32.70 -9.42
C GLU A 608 16.09 31.21 -9.08
N ILE A 609 15.29 30.39 -9.78
CA ILE A 609 15.29 28.92 -9.61
C ILE A 609 16.69 28.35 -9.81
N LYS A 610 17.34 28.81 -10.89
CA LYS A 610 18.67 28.35 -11.27
C LYS A 610 19.69 28.68 -10.18
N HIS A 611 19.75 29.94 -9.75
CA HIS A 611 20.73 30.39 -8.78
C HIS A 611 20.48 29.82 -7.38
N ARG A 612 19.22 29.81 -6.93
CA ARG A 612 18.84 29.42 -5.57
C ARG A 612 18.95 27.91 -5.34
N TYR A 613 18.58 27.09 -6.33
CA TYR A 613 18.47 25.64 -6.17
C TYR A 613 19.32 24.84 -7.16
N LEU A 614 19.14 25.04 -8.47
CA LEU A 614 19.69 24.11 -9.47
C LEU A 614 21.22 24.15 -9.54
N GLU A 615 21.86 25.30 -9.43
CA GLU A 615 23.34 25.40 -9.45
C GLU A 615 23.97 24.60 -8.30
N ARG A 616 23.35 24.63 -7.10
CA ARG A 616 23.79 23.87 -5.93
C ARG A 616 23.57 22.37 -6.12
N ILE A 617 22.43 21.97 -6.70
CA ILE A 617 22.13 20.56 -7.02
C ILE A 617 23.07 20.03 -8.12
N PHE A 618 23.33 20.83 -9.16
CA PHE A 618 24.19 20.46 -10.29
C PHE A 618 25.66 20.26 -9.88
N ALA A 619 26.10 20.92 -8.81
CA ALA A 619 27.44 20.78 -8.24
C ALA A 619 27.66 19.44 -7.51
N LEU A 620 26.59 18.70 -7.19
CA LEU A 620 26.68 17.38 -6.58
C LEU A 620 27.26 16.34 -7.54
N ASP A 621 27.72 15.22 -6.96
CA ASP A 621 28.07 14.04 -7.75
C ASP A 621 26.88 13.53 -8.56
N ASP A 622 27.18 12.74 -9.58
CA ASP A 622 26.20 12.23 -10.53
C ASP A 622 25.02 11.50 -9.85
N GLU A 623 25.26 10.66 -8.85
CA GLU A 623 24.21 9.86 -8.22
C GLU A 623 23.29 10.75 -7.36
N GLN A 624 23.87 11.62 -6.53
CA GLN A 624 23.10 12.53 -5.68
C GLN A 624 22.35 13.58 -6.51
N CYS A 625 22.98 14.13 -7.55
CA CYS A 625 22.36 15.08 -8.46
C CYS A 625 21.14 14.44 -9.15
N MET A 626 21.26 13.23 -9.71
CA MET A 626 20.13 12.58 -10.39
C MET A 626 18.99 12.26 -9.42
N SER A 627 19.29 11.89 -8.16
CA SER A 627 18.28 11.65 -7.12
C SER A 627 17.42 12.90 -6.84
N PHE A 628 18.03 14.09 -6.78
CA PHE A 628 17.28 15.34 -6.65
C PHE A 628 16.53 15.70 -7.93
N LEU A 629 17.18 15.60 -9.10
CA LEU A 629 16.56 15.98 -10.36
C LEU A 629 15.37 15.10 -10.70
N SER A 630 15.39 13.81 -10.34
CA SER A 630 14.28 12.90 -10.62
C SER A 630 12.97 13.38 -9.98
N GLY A 631 12.95 13.72 -8.70
CA GLY A 631 11.73 14.23 -8.07
C GLY A 631 11.38 15.65 -8.50
N PHE A 632 12.39 16.51 -8.72
CA PHE A 632 12.19 17.89 -9.18
C PHE A 632 11.54 17.93 -10.58
N VAL A 633 12.14 17.26 -11.57
CA VAL A 633 11.66 17.26 -12.96
C VAL A 633 10.29 16.61 -13.06
N HIS A 634 10.06 15.51 -12.34
CA HIS A 634 8.77 14.82 -12.34
C HIS A 634 7.63 15.78 -11.96
N LEU A 635 7.71 16.43 -10.80
CA LEU A 635 6.64 17.34 -10.38
C LEU A 635 6.60 18.62 -11.20
N PHE A 636 7.77 19.17 -11.59
CA PHE A 636 7.83 20.39 -12.39
C PHE A 636 7.17 20.22 -13.77
N LEU A 637 7.34 19.05 -14.42
CA LEU A 637 6.63 18.71 -15.65
C LEU A 637 5.12 18.61 -15.44
N CYS A 638 4.66 17.98 -14.35
CA CYS A 638 3.24 17.93 -14.03
C CYS A 638 2.64 19.34 -13.93
N ILE A 639 3.20 20.18 -13.07
CA ILE A 639 2.64 21.50 -12.76
C ILE A 639 2.80 22.47 -13.94
N ARG A 640 3.99 22.56 -14.55
CA ARG A 640 4.35 23.63 -15.50
C ARG A 640 4.21 23.24 -16.98
N VAL A 641 3.99 21.96 -17.29
CA VAL A 641 3.82 21.49 -18.67
C VAL A 641 2.48 20.78 -18.85
N MET A 642 2.17 19.75 -18.06
CA MET A 642 0.98 18.93 -18.29
C MET A 642 -0.31 19.58 -17.81
N ASP A 643 -0.28 20.24 -16.64
CA ASP A 643 -1.45 20.87 -16.03
C ASP A 643 -1.55 22.37 -16.33
N ALA A 644 -0.43 23.02 -16.68
CA ALA A 644 -0.41 24.44 -17.01
C ALA A 644 -1.23 24.73 -18.27
N LYS A 645 -2.05 25.79 -18.23
CA LYS A 645 -2.77 26.26 -19.43
C LYS A 645 -1.81 26.73 -20.52
N ASP A 646 -0.80 27.53 -20.15
CA ASP A 646 0.21 28.06 -21.08
C ASP A 646 1.61 27.70 -20.57
N VAL A 647 2.48 27.17 -21.45
CA VAL A 647 3.88 26.83 -21.10
C VAL A 647 4.79 28.00 -21.42
N ALA A 648 5.38 28.60 -20.38
CA ALA A 648 6.32 29.70 -20.54
C ALA A 648 7.69 29.22 -21.08
N ALA A 649 8.39 30.09 -21.83
CA ALA A 649 9.72 29.78 -22.36
C ALA A 649 10.74 29.44 -21.26
N ASP A 650 10.64 30.11 -20.10
CA ASP A 650 11.41 29.84 -18.88
C ASP A 650 11.33 28.38 -18.43
N VAL A 651 10.19 27.71 -18.62
CA VAL A 651 10.01 26.29 -18.26
C VAL A 651 10.93 25.42 -19.11
N ILE A 652 11.00 25.71 -20.42
CA ILE A 652 11.87 24.99 -21.35
C ILE A 652 13.34 25.27 -21.02
N GLN A 653 13.71 26.50 -20.66
CA GLN A 653 15.08 26.84 -20.23
C GLN A 653 15.53 26.01 -19.02
N ILE A 654 14.66 25.84 -18.01
CA ILE A 654 14.96 25.05 -16.80
C ILE A 654 15.12 23.55 -17.13
N LEU A 655 14.20 23.01 -17.92
CA LEU A 655 14.27 21.61 -18.36
C LEU A 655 15.51 21.36 -19.21
N ASP A 656 15.86 22.31 -20.08
CA ASP A 656 17.04 22.23 -20.93
C ASP A 656 18.33 22.18 -20.11
N ALA A 657 18.49 23.08 -19.13
CA ALA A 657 19.62 23.07 -18.20
C ALA A 657 19.71 21.74 -17.43
N THR A 658 18.57 21.17 -17.05
CA THR A 658 18.49 19.90 -16.35
C THR A 658 18.92 18.72 -17.24
N VAL A 659 18.45 18.68 -18.49
CA VAL A 659 18.88 17.68 -19.48
C VAL A 659 20.37 17.81 -19.78
N GLU A 660 20.90 19.03 -19.90
CA GLU A 660 22.33 19.26 -20.09
C GLU A 660 23.18 18.72 -18.93
N ARG A 661 22.73 18.88 -17.68
CA ARG A 661 23.42 18.27 -16.54
C ARG A 661 23.29 16.75 -16.53
N MET A 662 22.11 16.22 -16.85
CA MET A 662 21.85 14.76 -16.93
C MET A 662 22.75 14.09 -17.97
N LEU A 663 22.88 14.66 -19.17
CA LEU A 663 23.68 14.10 -20.27
C LEU A 663 25.19 14.06 -20.00
N LYS A 664 25.69 14.73 -18.94
CA LYS A 664 27.09 14.65 -18.50
C LYS A 664 27.39 13.44 -17.61
N GLU A 665 26.34 12.77 -17.11
CA GLU A 665 26.41 11.61 -16.24
C GLU A 665 27.08 10.42 -16.95
N ARG A 666 27.78 9.58 -16.18
CA ARG A 666 28.58 8.46 -16.71
C ARG A 666 27.83 7.48 -17.63
N SER A 667 26.52 7.26 -17.44
CA SER A 667 25.71 6.33 -18.25
C SER A 667 25.51 6.80 -19.69
N PHE A 668 25.72 8.09 -19.96
CA PHE A 668 25.67 8.66 -21.31
C PHE A 668 27.03 8.66 -22.01
N ARG A 669 28.09 8.18 -21.35
CA ARG A 669 29.43 8.06 -21.93
C ARG A 669 29.62 6.69 -22.58
N ARG A 670 30.21 6.67 -23.77
CA ARG A 670 30.56 5.42 -24.44
C ARG A 670 31.68 4.70 -23.71
N SER A 671 31.34 3.62 -23.01
CA SER A 671 32.29 2.80 -22.24
C SER A 671 32.26 1.36 -22.75
N GLY A 672 33.43 0.80 -23.07
CA GLY A 672 33.53 -0.35 -23.98
C GLY A 672 32.77 -1.63 -23.60
N TYR A 673 32.60 -1.96 -22.31
CA TYR A 673 31.96 -3.23 -21.90
C TYR A 673 30.48 -3.10 -21.53
N ARG A 674 30.00 -1.92 -21.11
CA ARG A 674 28.61 -1.66 -20.65
C ARG A 674 27.93 -0.56 -21.46
N ASP A 675 28.28 -0.48 -22.74
CA ASP A 675 27.81 0.61 -23.60
C ASP A 675 26.29 0.52 -23.82
N GLY A 676 25.57 1.58 -23.46
CA GLY A 676 24.11 1.66 -23.63
C GLY A 676 23.27 1.06 -22.50
N GLU A 677 23.86 0.67 -21.38
CA GLU A 677 23.12 0.22 -20.19
C GLU A 677 22.81 1.39 -19.24
N VAL A 678 21.54 1.58 -18.88
CA VAL A 678 21.10 2.54 -17.86
C VAL A 678 20.74 1.79 -16.59
N TYR A 679 21.39 2.14 -15.48
CA TYR A 679 21.22 1.51 -14.18
C TYR A 679 20.62 2.46 -13.14
N GLY A 680 20.15 1.92 -12.02
CA GLY A 680 19.60 2.69 -10.91
C GLY A 680 18.12 3.03 -11.07
N HIS A 681 17.60 3.90 -10.20
CA HIS A 681 16.20 4.32 -10.21
C HIS A 681 16.00 5.69 -10.89
N ASP A 682 16.88 6.65 -10.60
CA ASP A 682 16.66 8.07 -10.89
C ASP A 682 16.82 8.43 -12.38
N VAL A 683 17.89 7.97 -13.05
CA VAL A 683 18.11 8.24 -14.48
C VAL A 683 17.02 7.60 -15.36
N PRO A 684 16.65 6.32 -15.16
CA PRO A 684 15.50 5.75 -15.87
C PRO A 684 14.20 6.51 -15.67
N GLN A 685 13.96 7.02 -14.45
CA GLN A 685 12.77 7.82 -14.15
C GLN A 685 12.78 9.16 -14.88
N LEU A 686 13.90 9.89 -14.86
CA LEU A 686 14.09 11.13 -15.61
C LEU A 686 13.84 10.95 -17.11
N ILE A 687 14.40 9.90 -17.72
CA ILE A 687 14.17 9.59 -19.14
C ILE A 687 12.68 9.34 -19.40
N ARG A 688 12.01 8.59 -18.51
CA ARG A 688 10.58 8.31 -18.66
C ARG A 688 9.72 9.58 -18.57
N ASP A 689 10.04 10.46 -17.62
CA ASP A 689 9.32 11.71 -17.40
C ASP A 689 9.53 12.69 -18.56
N LEU A 690 10.77 12.91 -18.99
CA LEU A 690 11.11 13.82 -20.11
C LEU A 690 10.55 13.36 -21.46
N LEU A 691 10.29 12.05 -21.62
CA LEU A 691 9.67 11.47 -22.81
C LEU A 691 8.20 11.09 -22.59
N PHE A 692 7.58 11.51 -21.49
CA PHE A 692 6.15 11.26 -21.17
C PHE A 692 5.71 9.79 -21.24
N SER A 693 6.64 8.85 -21.04
CA SER A 693 6.38 7.40 -21.12
C SER A 693 6.06 6.77 -19.76
N GLY A 694 6.35 7.49 -18.66
CA GLY A 694 6.08 7.06 -17.29
C GLY A 694 4.80 7.61 -16.66
N VAL A 695 4.08 8.51 -17.34
CA VAL A 695 2.93 9.21 -16.77
C VAL A 695 1.65 8.39 -16.96
N PRO A 696 0.94 8.00 -15.89
CA PRO A 696 -0.36 7.34 -16.01
C PRO A 696 -1.37 8.26 -16.72
N GLN A 697 -2.36 7.67 -17.40
CA GLN A 697 -3.43 8.45 -18.03
C GLN A 697 -4.15 9.32 -16.98
N ALA A 698 -4.15 10.63 -17.21
CA ALA A 698 -4.77 11.64 -16.36
C ALA A 698 -5.72 12.52 -17.19
N ASN A 699 -7.00 12.17 -17.21
CA ASN A 699 -8.00 12.83 -18.07
C ASN A 699 -8.24 14.32 -17.75
N LEU A 700 -7.81 14.80 -16.58
CA LEU A 700 -7.95 16.20 -16.16
C LEU A 700 -6.73 17.07 -16.51
N ALA A 701 -5.63 16.47 -16.98
CA ALA A 701 -4.47 17.24 -17.43
C ALA A 701 -4.84 18.11 -18.64
N HIS A 702 -4.12 19.22 -18.83
CA HIS A 702 -4.34 20.11 -19.97
C HIS A 702 -3.82 19.48 -21.28
N ARG A 703 -2.70 18.76 -21.22
CA ARG A 703 -2.05 18.12 -22.39
C ARG A 703 -1.29 16.85 -22.02
N PHE A 704 -1.00 16.02 -23.03
CA PHE A 704 -0.21 14.78 -23.02
C PHE A 704 -0.79 13.65 -22.16
N ALA A 705 -0.85 13.82 -20.83
CA ALA A 705 -1.35 12.79 -19.92
C ALA A 705 -2.86 12.52 -20.09
N ASN A 706 -3.62 13.47 -20.65
CA ASN A 706 -5.01 13.30 -21.05
C ASN A 706 -5.18 12.62 -22.43
N GLY A 707 -4.09 12.30 -23.12
CA GLY A 707 -4.06 11.73 -24.46
C GLY A 707 -4.09 12.76 -25.61
N ASP A 708 -4.07 14.06 -25.32
CA ASP A 708 -3.97 15.12 -26.33
C ASP A 708 -2.51 15.50 -26.61
N TRP A 709 -2.04 15.24 -27.82
CA TRP A 709 -0.64 15.42 -28.23
C TRP A 709 -0.42 16.57 -29.22
N ARG A 710 -1.47 17.37 -29.50
CA ARG A 710 -1.41 18.47 -30.49
C ARG A 710 -0.32 19.49 -30.21
N GLU A 711 0.01 19.70 -28.94
CA GLU A 711 1.01 20.67 -28.48
C GLU A 711 2.40 20.07 -28.24
N ILE A 712 2.68 18.86 -28.74
CA ILE A 712 3.98 18.19 -28.54
C ILE A 712 5.19 19.02 -29.04
N GLY A 713 4.94 19.94 -29.97
CA GLY A 713 5.93 20.92 -30.45
C GLY A 713 6.58 21.75 -29.34
N ILE A 714 5.88 22.01 -28.22
CA ILE A 714 6.41 22.76 -27.08
C ILE A 714 7.63 22.06 -26.48
N MET A 715 7.58 20.73 -26.36
CA MET A 715 8.63 19.91 -25.75
C MET A 715 9.70 19.45 -26.74
N MET A 716 9.54 19.79 -28.02
CA MET A 716 10.43 19.32 -29.08
C MET A 716 11.90 19.73 -28.91
N PRO A 717 12.27 20.91 -28.36
CA PRO A 717 13.67 21.23 -28.07
C PRO A 717 14.33 20.23 -27.11
N ILE A 718 13.59 19.78 -26.10
CA ILE A 718 14.05 18.83 -25.08
C ILE A 718 14.16 17.42 -25.68
N ILE A 719 13.14 17.02 -26.46
CA ILE A 719 13.11 15.72 -27.14
C ILE A 719 14.24 15.63 -28.18
N ASP A 720 14.40 16.66 -29.03
CA ASP A 720 15.47 16.74 -30.03
C ASP A 720 16.83 16.58 -29.37
N LYS A 721 17.10 17.33 -28.28
CA LYS A 721 18.38 17.25 -27.55
C LYS A 721 18.62 15.86 -26.96
N LEU A 722 17.61 15.28 -26.31
CA LEU A 722 17.73 13.97 -25.68
C LEU A 722 17.96 12.86 -26.71
N VAL A 723 17.20 12.86 -27.81
CA VAL A 723 17.32 11.86 -28.87
C VAL A 723 18.65 12.03 -29.62
N GLU A 724 19.05 13.25 -29.94
CA GLU A 724 20.31 13.52 -30.63
C GLU A 724 21.51 13.08 -29.78
N LYS A 725 21.51 13.25 -28.45
CA LYS A 725 22.68 12.92 -27.62
C LYS A 725 22.66 11.50 -27.04
N ALA A 726 21.48 10.97 -26.73
CA ALA A 726 21.32 9.72 -26.00
C ALA A 726 20.43 8.70 -26.70
N GLY A 727 19.86 9.00 -27.87
CA GLY A 727 18.96 8.08 -28.58
C GLY A 727 19.63 6.79 -29.05
N TRP A 728 20.96 6.70 -29.06
CA TRP A 728 21.68 5.45 -29.31
C TRP A 728 21.54 4.44 -28.16
N ILE A 729 21.15 4.87 -26.96
CA ILE A 729 20.89 4.01 -25.79
C ILE A 729 19.53 3.31 -25.97
N PRO A 730 19.47 1.97 -25.96
CA PRO A 730 18.23 1.21 -26.19
C PRO A 730 17.06 1.64 -25.29
N PHE A 731 17.33 1.94 -24.01
CA PHE A 731 16.30 2.40 -23.08
C PHE A 731 15.71 3.77 -23.48
N VAL A 732 16.54 4.72 -23.91
CA VAL A 732 16.07 6.03 -24.40
C VAL A 732 15.27 5.86 -25.69
N ALA A 733 15.78 5.11 -26.66
CA ALA A 733 15.10 4.83 -27.92
C ALA A 733 13.73 4.15 -27.69
N THR A 734 13.65 3.22 -26.75
CA THR A 734 12.42 2.50 -26.41
C THR A 734 11.33 3.45 -25.89
N ASN A 735 11.68 4.34 -24.96
CA ASN A 735 10.75 5.31 -24.40
C ASN A 735 10.39 6.42 -25.41
N TYR A 736 11.34 6.83 -26.26
CA TYR A 736 11.10 7.75 -27.36
C TYR A 736 10.08 7.19 -28.36
N LEU A 737 10.21 5.91 -28.75
CA LEU A 737 9.24 5.29 -29.63
C LEU A 737 7.87 5.14 -28.96
N SER A 738 7.82 4.90 -27.64
CA SER A 738 6.55 4.88 -26.92
C SER A 738 5.84 6.24 -26.96
N LEU A 739 6.58 7.34 -26.84
CA LEU A 739 6.07 8.69 -27.05
C LEU A 739 5.53 8.86 -28.48
N CYS A 740 6.31 8.52 -29.49
CA CYS A 740 5.89 8.68 -30.89
C CYS A 740 4.66 7.82 -31.25
N GLU A 741 4.54 6.62 -30.68
CA GLU A 741 3.38 5.74 -30.86
C GLU A 741 2.13 6.33 -30.20
N GLN A 742 2.24 6.83 -28.96
CA GLN A 742 1.14 7.50 -28.26
C GLN A 742 0.70 8.79 -28.96
N ALA A 743 1.67 9.58 -29.43
CA ALA A 743 1.45 10.82 -30.16
C ALA A 743 1.26 10.62 -31.67
N SER A 744 1.09 9.39 -32.17
CA SER A 744 1.17 9.06 -33.61
C SER A 744 0.27 9.88 -34.52
N LYS A 745 -0.86 10.39 -34.01
CA LYS A 745 -1.76 11.30 -34.75
C LYS A 745 -1.18 12.70 -34.94
N ASP A 746 -0.49 13.22 -33.94
CA ASP A 746 -0.04 14.62 -33.86
C ASP A 746 1.48 14.80 -34.03
N TYR A 747 2.27 13.72 -33.91
CA TYR A 747 3.73 13.78 -33.97
C TYR A 747 4.22 14.16 -35.38
N PRO A 748 5.08 15.19 -35.56
CA PRO A 748 5.48 15.63 -36.89
C PRO A 748 6.37 14.61 -37.61
N ALA A 749 5.93 14.13 -38.78
CA ALA A 749 6.62 13.07 -39.53
C ALA A 749 8.06 13.45 -39.95
N GLN A 750 8.25 14.71 -40.37
CA GLN A 750 9.56 15.23 -40.74
C GLN A 750 10.54 15.23 -39.55
N ARG A 751 10.04 15.58 -38.35
CA ARG A 751 10.85 15.60 -37.12
C ARG A 751 11.22 14.19 -36.66
N PHE A 752 10.26 13.27 -36.70
CA PHE A 752 10.53 11.85 -36.44
C PHE A 752 11.65 11.32 -37.35
N ALA A 753 11.56 11.61 -38.66
CA ALA A 753 12.57 11.15 -39.61
C ALA A 753 13.96 11.73 -39.30
N ASP A 754 14.04 13.03 -38.96
CA ASP A 754 15.31 13.68 -38.61
C ASP A 754 15.91 13.14 -37.30
N GLN A 755 15.07 12.88 -36.30
CA GLN A 755 15.45 12.32 -35.00
C GLN A 755 15.98 10.89 -35.14
N VAL A 756 15.29 10.01 -35.88
CA VAL A 756 15.76 8.63 -36.10
C VAL A 756 17.07 8.60 -36.89
N LEU A 757 17.18 9.44 -37.94
CA LEU A 757 18.42 9.56 -38.69
C LEU A 757 19.57 10.11 -37.82
N SER A 758 19.30 10.98 -36.85
CA SER A 758 20.34 11.46 -35.92
C SER A 758 20.86 10.34 -35.01
N ILE A 759 20.00 9.42 -34.58
CA ILE A 759 20.40 8.22 -33.83
C ILE A 759 21.40 7.38 -34.66
N PHE A 760 21.10 7.15 -35.94
CA PHE A 760 21.94 6.32 -36.81
C PHE A 760 23.29 6.95 -37.14
N ARG A 761 23.42 8.28 -37.05
CA ARG A 761 24.71 8.98 -37.24
C ARG A 761 25.74 8.66 -36.14
N HIS A 762 25.32 8.09 -35.00
CA HIS A 762 26.22 7.71 -33.92
C HIS A 762 27.10 6.48 -34.20
N GLY A 763 27.07 5.92 -35.41
CA GLY A 763 27.92 4.81 -35.82
C GLY A 763 27.43 3.46 -35.29
N LYS A 764 28.33 2.60 -34.77
CA LYS A 764 27.94 1.27 -34.26
C LYS A 764 27.04 1.38 -33.02
N LEU A 765 25.77 1.04 -33.19
CA LEU A 765 24.80 0.95 -32.10
C LEU A 765 25.10 -0.28 -31.21
N PRO A 766 24.77 -0.23 -29.90
CA PRO A 766 24.93 -1.37 -29.00
C PRO A 766 24.19 -2.60 -29.51
N ARG A 767 24.82 -3.77 -29.50
CA ARG A 767 24.20 -5.01 -30.02
C ARG A 767 22.98 -5.41 -29.19
N SER A 768 23.09 -5.35 -27.86
CA SER A 768 21.96 -5.63 -26.96
C SER A 768 20.92 -4.51 -27.06
N GLY A 769 19.65 -4.87 -27.25
CA GLY A 769 18.54 -3.95 -27.45
C GLY A 769 18.28 -3.57 -28.91
N TRP A 770 19.29 -3.14 -29.69
CA TRP A 770 19.09 -2.75 -31.10
C TRP A 770 19.03 -3.94 -32.07
N ASN A 771 19.78 -5.02 -31.81
CA ASN A 771 19.71 -6.22 -32.65
C ASN A 771 18.60 -7.20 -32.22
N ASP A 772 17.95 -6.96 -31.07
CA ASP A 772 16.91 -7.82 -30.50
C ASP A 772 15.53 -7.60 -31.15
N TRP A 773 15.47 -7.42 -32.48
CA TRP A 773 14.29 -7.26 -33.35
C TRP A 773 13.20 -6.22 -32.98
N SER A 774 13.12 -5.73 -31.75
CA SER A 774 12.00 -4.93 -31.22
C SER A 774 12.08 -3.46 -31.67
N LEU A 775 13.24 -2.82 -31.48
CA LEU A 775 13.46 -1.42 -31.86
C LEU A 775 13.36 -1.22 -33.39
N PRO A 776 14.05 -2.00 -34.25
CA PRO A 776 13.88 -1.92 -35.70
C PRO A 776 12.42 -2.08 -36.15
N ALA A 777 11.71 -3.08 -35.63
CA ALA A 777 10.33 -3.33 -36.00
C ALA A 777 9.37 -2.20 -35.58
N ARG A 778 9.58 -1.60 -34.41
CA ARG A 778 8.80 -0.44 -33.93
C ARG A 778 9.06 0.80 -34.78
N ILE A 779 10.31 1.08 -35.15
CA ILE A 779 10.66 2.17 -36.07
C ILE A 779 9.97 1.96 -37.42
N ALA A 780 10.05 0.76 -37.99
CA ALA A 780 9.39 0.42 -39.26
C ALA A 780 7.86 0.63 -39.18
N GLY A 781 7.23 0.20 -38.08
CA GLY A 781 5.80 0.42 -37.82
C GLY A 781 5.42 1.90 -37.73
N MET A 782 6.26 2.73 -37.10
CA MET A 782 6.07 4.17 -37.06
C MET A 782 6.26 4.82 -38.44
N VAL A 783 7.27 4.41 -39.22
CA VAL A 783 7.45 4.88 -40.61
C VAL A 783 6.22 4.56 -41.44
N GLN A 784 5.66 3.35 -41.34
CA GLN A 784 4.43 2.99 -42.03
C GLN A 784 3.26 3.87 -41.62
N THR A 785 3.03 4.01 -40.30
CA THR A 785 1.90 4.79 -39.75
C THR A 785 1.96 6.26 -40.21
N LEU A 786 3.14 6.87 -40.16
CA LEU A 786 3.35 8.26 -40.59
C LEU A 786 3.31 8.41 -42.10
N ALA A 787 3.80 7.41 -42.86
CA ALA A 787 3.72 7.40 -44.31
C ALA A 787 2.28 7.34 -44.81
N ASP A 788 1.44 6.53 -44.17
CA ASP A 788 0.02 6.41 -44.49
C ASP A 788 -0.76 7.68 -44.12
N ARG A 789 -0.40 8.33 -42.99
CA ARG A 789 -1.02 9.59 -42.54
C ARG A 789 -0.71 10.76 -43.48
N GLU A 790 0.53 10.88 -43.94
CA GLU A 790 1.00 11.99 -44.77
C GLU A 790 0.86 11.71 -46.29
N HIS A 791 0.03 10.75 -46.68
CA HIS A 791 -0.14 10.40 -48.08
C HIS A 791 -0.93 11.49 -48.85
N PRO A 792 -0.45 11.98 -50.02
CA PRO A 792 0.80 11.61 -50.70
C PRO A 792 2.04 12.28 -50.10
N LEU A 793 3.12 11.51 -49.95
CA LEU A 793 4.33 11.95 -49.26
C LEU A 793 5.08 13.06 -50.01
N ASP A 794 5.53 14.06 -49.25
CA ASP A 794 6.54 15.00 -49.72
C ASP A 794 7.83 14.25 -50.15
N PRO A 795 8.43 14.57 -51.30
CA PRO A 795 9.61 13.86 -51.81
C PRO A 795 10.82 13.87 -50.85
N ASN A 796 10.99 14.91 -50.04
CA ASN A 796 12.10 14.97 -49.07
C ASN A 796 11.82 14.04 -47.89
N LEU A 797 10.59 14.06 -47.36
CA LEU A 797 10.17 13.14 -46.30
C LEU A 797 10.31 11.68 -46.75
N ALA A 798 9.85 11.37 -47.96
CA ALA A 798 9.92 10.02 -48.50
C ALA A 798 11.37 9.52 -48.66
N ARG A 799 12.30 10.40 -49.06
CA ARG A 799 13.74 10.06 -49.09
C ARG A 799 14.29 9.76 -47.70
N LYS A 800 13.91 10.52 -46.67
CA LYS A 800 14.35 10.27 -45.29
C LYS A 800 13.82 8.94 -44.76
N PHE A 801 12.54 8.64 -44.99
CA PHE A 801 11.95 7.34 -44.64
C PHE A 801 12.63 6.18 -45.38
N LEU A 802 12.92 6.31 -46.67
CA LEU A 802 13.67 5.28 -47.38
C LEU A 802 15.06 5.03 -46.77
N ARG A 803 15.81 6.08 -46.42
CA ARG A 803 17.11 5.94 -45.72
C ARG A 803 16.98 5.24 -44.37
N ILE A 804 15.93 5.53 -43.61
CA ILE A 804 15.65 4.83 -42.35
C ILE A 804 15.42 3.35 -42.64
N LEU A 805 14.56 3.02 -43.60
CA LEU A 805 14.27 1.63 -43.95
C LEU A 805 15.50 0.88 -44.47
N ASP A 806 16.37 1.52 -45.26
CA ASP A 806 17.64 0.93 -45.72
C ASP A 806 18.51 0.52 -44.51
N PHE A 807 18.67 1.42 -43.54
CA PHE A 807 19.43 1.14 -42.33
C PHE A 807 18.81 0.00 -41.49
N LEU A 808 17.48 -0.08 -41.42
CA LEU A 808 16.78 -1.17 -40.72
C LEU A 808 16.95 -2.52 -41.45
N VAL A 809 16.98 -2.53 -42.79
CA VAL A 809 17.26 -3.73 -43.60
C VAL A 809 18.68 -4.24 -43.35
N ASP A 810 19.66 -3.34 -43.28
CA ASP A 810 21.05 -3.68 -42.95
C ASP A 810 21.19 -4.29 -41.54
N MET A 811 20.32 -3.89 -40.60
CA MET A 811 20.21 -4.50 -39.26
C MET A 811 19.42 -5.82 -39.24
N GLY A 812 18.87 -6.26 -40.38
CA GLY A 812 18.19 -7.54 -40.56
C GLY A 812 16.65 -7.50 -40.40
N ASP A 813 16.02 -6.32 -40.36
CA ASP A 813 14.56 -6.22 -40.31
C ASP A 813 13.92 -6.44 -41.69
N ARG A 814 13.29 -7.61 -41.86
CA ARG A 814 12.65 -8.00 -43.14
C ARG A 814 11.38 -7.20 -43.47
N ARG A 815 10.72 -6.60 -42.47
CA ARG A 815 9.51 -5.79 -42.67
C ARG A 815 9.82 -4.49 -43.40
N SER A 816 10.96 -3.88 -43.07
CA SER A 816 11.45 -2.66 -43.71
C SER A 816 11.65 -2.85 -45.21
N ALA A 817 12.21 -4.00 -45.65
CA ALA A 817 12.37 -4.32 -47.07
C ALA A 817 11.03 -4.40 -47.82
N ALA A 818 9.99 -4.97 -47.19
CA ALA A 818 8.65 -4.99 -47.78
C ALA A 818 8.05 -3.58 -47.89
N LEU A 819 8.23 -2.74 -46.87
CA LEU A 819 7.68 -1.38 -46.83
C LEU A 819 8.29 -0.47 -47.92
N GLN A 820 9.57 -0.64 -48.24
CA GLN A 820 10.23 0.08 -49.35
C GLN A 820 9.57 -0.15 -50.71
N THR A 821 8.94 -1.31 -50.91
CA THR A 821 8.24 -1.68 -52.15
C THR A 821 6.77 -1.26 -52.17
N SER A 822 6.27 -0.65 -51.10
CA SER A 822 4.88 -0.21 -51.01
C SER A 822 4.58 0.97 -51.96
N ASP A 823 3.30 1.13 -52.33
CA ASP A 823 2.87 2.17 -53.28
C ASP A 823 3.22 3.59 -52.79
N SER A 824 3.33 3.79 -51.47
CA SER A 824 3.76 5.06 -50.84
C SER A 824 5.17 5.50 -51.24
N PHE A 825 6.07 4.58 -51.62
CA PHE A 825 7.48 4.88 -51.94
C PHE A 825 7.88 4.61 -53.39
N ARG A 826 6.99 4.02 -54.19
CA ARG A 826 7.26 3.45 -55.53
C ARG A 826 7.82 4.44 -56.57
N ASN A 827 7.61 5.75 -56.38
CA ASN A 827 8.02 6.81 -57.33
C ASN A 827 9.19 7.70 -56.82
N VAL A 828 9.82 7.36 -55.69
CA VAL A 828 10.82 8.21 -55.03
C VAL A 828 12.24 7.75 -55.44
N LYS A 829 13.03 8.66 -56.03
CA LYS A 829 14.44 8.39 -56.41
C LYS A 829 15.39 8.92 -55.34
N LEU A 830 16.27 8.05 -54.82
CA LEU A 830 17.44 8.43 -54.01
C LEU A 830 18.58 8.93 -54.94
N GLY A 831 19.21 10.06 -54.60
CA GLY A 831 20.31 10.64 -55.38
C GLY A 831 21.65 9.95 -55.11
N LYS A 832 22.57 9.97 -56.08
CA LYS A 832 23.88 9.27 -56.02
C LYS A 832 24.91 9.87 -55.05
N GLU A 833 24.65 11.03 -54.45
CA GLU A 833 25.55 11.67 -53.46
C GLU A 833 25.15 11.38 -52.00
N ASP A 834 24.13 10.56 -51.77
CA ASP A 834 23.45 10.40 -50.48
C ASP A 834 23.66 9.04 -49.80
N SER A 835 24.60 8.22 -50.27
CA SER A 835 24.99 6.96 -49.62
C SER A 835 26.03 7.26 -48.53
N ILE A 836 25.64 7.14 -47.26
CA ILE A 836 26.53 7.14 -46.10
C ILE A 836 26.94 5.71 -45.80
#